data_AF-A0A0E0ESC0-F1
#
_entry.id   AF-A0A0E0ESC0-F1
#
_cell.length_a   1.000
_cell.length_b   1.000
_cell.length_c   1.000
_cell.angle_alpha   90.00
_cell.angle_beta   90.00
_cell.angle_gamma   90.00
#
_symmetry.space_group_name_H-M   'P 1'
#
loop_
_entity.id
_entity.type
_entity.pdbx_description
1 polymer ?
#
loop_
_entity_poly.entity_id
_entity_poly.type
_entity_poly.pdbx_seq_one_letter_code
_entity_poly.pdbx_strand_id
1 'polypeptide(L)'
;MGSRGAAGAAADHLHGVLELTVYEADDLHNAIHGRIIKAAESLKESLGVHRLAHKIYVDVDVGAARVARTREVEFHPTNPVWNQSFRLHCAYPAAPVAFTVKSQHLVGAGVLGAARVPAARVATGEPVEGWLDLRGGEHGHATHTPKLRVRLRFLGVESDPWWDAGVRLPGFAGVTPAFFPERSGCRVTLYQNSHLSGEFDPGVRLAGGGAYRPARLWEDMYVAIRDARRFVYVAGWSVNAEITLVRDASRMVPGAEGVTLGELLRRKADEGVAVLVMPWQDKTSVSFLGNVGLMRTHDEETRRFFEGTNVRCFLCPRNADASLTMVQSIEVAAEFTHHQKTVTLDAAAASPGDADGSRRHIVSFIGGIDLCDGRYDDENHTLFRDLDTTYRHDFMQNNFKHAGLRRGGPREPWHDVHCRLEGRAAWDVLANFEQRWRKQAPPEMAGCLLDLSQAELPDPGSFGDDESWNVQVFRSIDDASVVGFPAEPAAAAAMGLTNGKDVTIDRSIQAGYVEAIRRARRFIYVENQYFLGGCASWAEDRDAGCLNLVPVEIALKVAAKIRRGERFAAYVVTPMWPEGEPGGDSVQAILRWNRLTVEMMYGIVMKAIDDAGLRGQAHPCDYLNFFCLGNREAPRPGEYSPPETPDVDTDYWRAQVNRRFPIYVHAKLMIVDDEYVMVGSANLNERSLAGNRDSEIAQGSYQPAHLNGGPSGRARGLVHAFRMSLWHEHLMGHAGGGGGGEGVFLEPESAECVRAVRRAAEATWDAYTKDTVEDLPGHLLPFPITVSEFGEVADLTADGCFPDTTAPVKGRRSLKLPAILTT
;
A
#
# COMPACT_ATOMS: atom_id res chain seq x y z
N MET A 1 -19.02 -44.82 21.14
CA MET A 1 -17.94 -45.82 20.98
C MET A 1 -16.77 -45.14 20.29
N GLY A 2 -15.61 -45.11 20.96
CA GLY A 2 -14.29 -44.97 20.34
C GLY A 2 -13.89 -43.60 19.80
N SER A 3 -13.45 -42.70 20.70
CA SER A 3 -12.55 -41.58 20.39
C SER A 3 -11.25 -42.10 19.78
N ARG A 4 -11.15 -42.12 18.45
CA ARG A 4 -9.85 -42.09 17.77
C ARG A 4 -9.41 -40.64 17.72
N GLY A 5 -8.46 -40.30 18.58
CA GLY A 5 -7.77 -39.02 18.53
C GLY A 5 -7.25 -38.78 17.12
N ALA A 6 -7.64 -37.66 16.53
CA ALA A 6 -6.95 -37.10 15.39
C ALA A 6 -5.49 -36.90 15.82
N ALA A 7 -4.59 -37.72 15.31
CA ALA A 7 -3.17 -37.37 15.30
C ALA A 7 -3.09 -36.00 14.64
N GLY A 8 -2.71 -34.98 15.42
CA GLY A 8 -2.72 -33.59 14.97
C GLY A 8 -1.88 -33.46 13.71
N ALA A 9 -2.53 -33.15 12.59
CA ALA A 9 -1.82 -32.76 11.39
C ALA A 9 -0.91 -31.58 11.76
N ALA A 10 0.38 -31.66 11.42
CA ALA A 10 1.29 -30.55 11.64
C ALA A 10 0.75 -29.32 10.89
N ALA A 11 0.71 -28.17 11.55
CA ALA A 11 0.22 -26.94 10.92
C ALA A 11 1.08 -26.61 9.69
N ASP A 12 0.45 -26.35 8.53
CA ASP A 12 1.16 -26.00 7.29
C ASP A 12 1.86 -24.63 7.40
N HIS A 13 1.31 -23.73 8.23
CA HIS A 13 1.80 -22.37 8.44
C HIS A 13 1.83 -22.02 9.94
N LEU A 14 2.81 -21.20 10.34
CA LEU A 14 2.76 -20.44 11.59
C LEU A 14 1.94 -19.16 11.34
N HIS A 15 0.61 -19.28 11.45
CA HIS A 15 -0.35 -18.19 11.25
C HIS A 15 -0.85 -17.61 12.58
N GLY A 16 -0.43 -16.39 12.91
CA GLY A 16 -0.69 -15.78 14.21
C GLY A 16 0.29 -14.67 14.57
N VAL A 17 0.65 -14.57 15.85
CA VAL A 17 1.60 -13.58 16.37
C VAL A 17 2.75 -14.30 17.07
N LEU A 18 3.98 -13.96 16.70
CA LEU A 18 5.18 -14.40 17.40
C LEU A 18 5.66 -13.29 18.33
N GLU A 19 5.54 -13.53 19.64
CA GLU A 19 6.11 -12.69 20.68
C GLU A 19 7.49 -13.24 21.02
N LEU A 20 8.53 -12.41 20.94
CA LEU A 20 9.87 -12.85 21.28
C LEU A 20 10.69 -11.75 21.96
N THR A 21 11.60 -12.15 22.84
CA THR A 21 12.58 -11.29 23.49
C THR A 21 13.96 -11.90 23.32
N VAL A 22 14.90 -11.10 22.82
CA VAL A 22 16.33 -11.43 22.78
C VAL A 22 17.00 -10.66 23.92
N TYR A 23 17.50 -11.41 24.92
CA TYR A 23 18.06 -10.80 26.12
C TYR A 23 19.55 -10.52 25.97
N GLU A 24 20.35 -11.58 25.91
CA GLU A 24 21.81 -11.52 26.03
C GLU A 24 22.43 -12.79 25.44
N ALA A 25 23.73 -12.73 25.15
CA ALA A 25 24.51 -13.90 24.78
C ALA A 25 25.75 -14.04 25.66
N ASP A 26 26.19 -15.29 25.85
CA ASP A 26 27.30 -15.68 26.72
C ASP A 26 28.34 -16.47 25.92
N ASP A 27 29.58 -16.48 26.41
CA ASP A 27 30.72 -17.20 25.83
C ASP A 27 31.06 -16.84 24.36
N LEU A 28 30.63 -15.68 23.86
CA LEU A 28 30.91 -15.19 22.49
C LEU A 28 32.38 -14.82 22.24
N HIS A 29 33.17 -14.57 23.29
CA HIS A 29 34.60 -14.30 23.16
C HIS A 29 35.35 -15.50 22.54
N ASN A 30 34.92 -16.74 22.85
CA ASN A 30 35.46 -17.97 22.28
C ASN A 30 35.21 -18.08 20.78
N ALA A 31 34.12 -17.45 20.33
CA ALA A 31 33.75 -17.40 18.95
C ALA A 31 34.68 -16.45 18.13
N ILE A 32 34.99 -15.29 18.68
CA ILE A 32 35.70 -14.22 17.96
C ILE A 32 37.23 -14.45 17.91
N HIS A 33 37.79 -15.26 18.80
CA HIS A 33 39.24 -15.41 19.00
C HIS A 33 40.04 -16.18 17.92
N GLY A 34 39.40 -16.88 16.96
CA GLY A 34 40.12 -17.76 16.03
C GLY A 34 40.85 -17.08 14.85
N ARG A 35 40.38 -15.92 14.37
CA ARG A 35 40.95 -15.20 13.19
C ARG A 35 40.95 -13.67 13.30
N ILE A 36 40.00 -13.08 14.01
CA ILE A 36 39.72 -11.64 13.97
C ILE A 36 40.83 -10.80 14.61
N ILE A 37 41.49 -11.31 15.66
CA ILE A 37 42.65 -10.65 16.28
C ILE A 37 43.84 -10.59 15.31
N LYS A 38 44.13 -11.65 14.55
CA LYS A 38 45.23 -11.63 13.55
C LYS A 38 45.02 -10.60 12.44
N ALA A 39 43.77 -10.43 11.97
CA ALA A 39 43.45 -9.44 10.95
C ALA A 39 43.45 -8.00 11.52
N ALA A 40 42.88 -7.80 12.71
CA ALA A 40 42.84 -6.50 13.38
C ALA A 40 44.24 -6.03 13.85
N GLU A 41 45.12 -6.95 14.23
CA GLU A 41 46.53 -6.67 14.57
C GLU A 41 47.33 -6.31 13.31
N SER A 42 47.17 -7.07 12.21
CA SER A 42 47.84 -6.76 10.93
C SER A 42 47.38 -5.43 10.32
N LEU A 43 46.10 -5.05 10.48
CA LEU A 43 45.58 -3.76 10.02
C LEU A 43 45.97 -2.59 10.95
N LYS A 44 46.07 -2.83 12.26
CA LYS A 44 46.56 -1.83 13.24
C LYS A 44 48.00 -1.42 12.93
N GLU A 45 48.86 -2.37 12.58
CA GLU A 45 50.25 -2.10 12.22
C GLU A 45 50.41 -1.32 10.90
N SER A 46 49.44 -1.42 9.99
CA SER A 46 49.52 -0.80 8.66
C SER A 46 48.73 0.52 8.50
N LEU A 47 47.72 0.80 9.33
CA LEU A 47 46.85 1.98 9.17
C LEU A 47 46.72 2.89 10.41
N GLY A 48 47.31 2.57 11.55
CA GLY A 48 47.31 3.46 12.74
C GLY A 48 45.94 3.73 13.36
N VAL A 49 44.91 2.94 13.04
CA VAL A 49 43.54 3.15 13.54
C VAL A 49 43.37 2.52 14.93
N HIS A 50 43.30 3.36 15.96
CA HIS A 50 42.99 2.94 17.33
C HIS A 50 41.48 2.71 17.49
N ARG A 51 41.08 1.42 17.51
CA ARG A 51 39.74 0.83 17.80
C ARG A 51 38.84 0.61 16.58
N LEU A 52 38.82 -0.63 16.09
CA LEU A 52 37.68 -1.18 15.33
C LEU A 52 36.60 -1.60 16.34
N ALA A 53 35.53 -0.81 16.47
CA ALA A 53 34.37 -1.21 17.25
C ALA A 53 33.64 -2.34 16.50
N HIS A 54 33.72 -3.57 17.02
CA HIS A 54 32.93 -4.69 16.52
C HIS A 54 31.50 -4.52 17.02
N LYS A 55 30.54 -4.52 16.09
CA LYS A 55 29.12 -4.42 16.43
C LYS A 55 28.45 -5.77 16.28
N ILE A 56 27.66 -6.19 17.27
CA ILE A 56 26.95 -7.49 17.26
C ILE A 56 25.45 -7.27 17.24
N TYR A 57 24.74 -8.11 16.47
CA TYR A 57 23.29 -8.16 16.46
C TYR A 57 22.79 -9.61 16.30
N VAL A 58 21.49 -9.79 16.50
CA VAL A 58 20.79 -11.06 16.31
C VAL A 58 19.74 -10.90 15.22
N ASP A 59 19.84 -11.76 14.22
CA ASP A 59 18.84 -11.94 13.18
C ASP A 59 17.86 -13.04 13.60
N VAL A 60 16.55 -12.81 13.43
CA VAL A 60 15.50 -13.80 13.68
C VAL A 60 14.81 -14.17 12.37
N ASP A 61 14.84 -15.46 12.03
CA ASP A 61 14.32 -16.00 10.79
C ASP A 61 13.21 -17.03 11.04
N VAL A 62 12.15 -17.02 10.22
CA VAL A 62 11.17 -18.11 10.12
C VAL A 62 11.34 -18.74 8.74
N GLY A 63 12.03 -19.88 8.68
CA GLY A 63 12.42 -20.47 7.40
C GLY A 63 13.34 -19.54 6.60
N ALA A 64 12.88 -19.12 5.42
CA ALA A 64 13.61 -18.17 4.57
C ALA A 64 13.30 -16.69 4.89
N ALA A 65 12.31 -16.40 5.72
CA ALA A 65 11.88 -15.04 6.03
C ALA A 65 12.64 -14.46 7.21
N ARG A 66 13.36 -13.35 7.01
CA ARG A 66 13.88 -12.51 8.10
C ARG A 66 12.73 -11.72 8.71
N VAL A 67 12.32 -12.07 9.94
CA VAL A 67 11.14 -11.47 10.59
C VAL A 67 11.49 -10.36 11.58
N ALA A 68 12.70 -10.40 12.14
CA ALA A 68 13.21 -9.36 13.03
C ALA A 68 14.73 -9.31 13.06
N ARG A 69 15.26 -8.17 13.50
CA ARG A 69 16.68 -7.93 13.79
C ARG A 69 16.78 -7.09 15.05
N THR A 70 17.72 -7.42 15.93
CA THR A 70 18.04 -6.56 17.07
C THR A 70 18.89 -5.37 16.65
N ARG A 71 18.91 -4.31 17.47
CA ARG A 71 19.88 -3.22 17.31
C ARG A 71 21.31 -3.77 17.39
N GLU A 72 22.22 -3.05 16.75
CA GLU A 72 23.65 -3.31 16.90
C GLU A 72 24.13 -2.85 18.28
N VAL A 73 24.89 -3.69 18.98
CA VAL A 73 25.53 -3.34 20.26
C VAL A 73 27.05 -3.46 20.14
N GLU A 74 27.79 -2.59 20.82
CA GLU A 74 29.24 -2.71 20.86
C GLU A 74 29.65 -4.04 21.52
N PHE A 75 30.67 -4.67 20.95
CA PHE A 75 31.26 -5.87 21.51
C PHE A 75 31.88 -5.56 22.87
N HIS A 76 31.31 -6.17 23.92
CA HIS A 76 31.94 -6.22 25.23
C HIS A 76 32.65 -7.56 25.41
N PRO A 77 33.86 -7.62 26.00
CA PRO A 77 34.64 -8.86 26.16
C PRO A 77 33.97 -9.96 26.98
N THR A 78 32.90 -9.63 27.71
CA THR A 78 32.11 -10.57 28.50
C THR A 78 30.87 -10.98 27.70
N ASN A 79 29.76 -10.25 27.80
CA ASN A 79 28.45 -10.66 27.27
C ASN A 79 27.69 -9.49 26.60
N PRO A 80 27.31 -9.55 25.32
CA PRO A 80 26.42 -8.54 24.72
C PRO A 80 24.98 -8.69 25.23
N VAL A 81 24.34 -7.55 25.48
CA VAL A 81 22.97 -7.46 26.00
C VAL A 81 22.13 -6.60 25.06
N TRP A 82 21.01 -7.14 24.58
CA TRP A 82 20.05 -6.43 23.72
C TRP A 82 18.78 -6.03 24.48
N ASN A 83 18.22 -6.92 25.30
CA ASN A 83 16.94 -6.74 26.00
C ASN A 83 15.82 -6.20 25.09
N GLN A 84 15.69 -6.78 23.90
CA GLN A 84 14.79 -6.28 22.88
C GLN A 84 13.64 -7.25 22.64
N SER A 85 12.42 -6.72 22.71
CA SER A 85 11.19 -7.49 22.48
C SER A 85 10.55 -7.13 21.16
N PHE A 86 9.92 -8.10 20.53
CA PHE A 86 9.22 -7.96 19.27
C PHE A 86 7.87 -8.68 19.36
N ARG A 87 6.86 -8.06 18.77
CA ARG A 87 5.55 -8.66 18.53
C ARG A 87 5.32 -8.68 17.02
N LEU A 88 5.48 -9.84 16.41
CA LEU A 88 5.55 -9.98 14.96
C LEU A 88 4.33 -10.71 14.44
N HIS A 89 3.64 -10.12 13.46
CA HIS A 89 2.67 -10.86 12.67
C HIS A 89 3.39 -11.98 11.89
N CYS A 90 2.82 -13.18 11.91
CA CYS A 90 3.34 -14.33 11.20
C CYS A 90 2.26 -14.97 10.33
N ALA A 91 2.63 -15.26 9.08
CA ALA A 91 1.89 -16.06 8.12
C ALA A 91 2.88 -16.77 7.20
N TYR A 92 3.83 -17.50 7.82
CA TYR A 92 4.94 -18.16 7.12
C TYR A 92 4.74 -19.67 7.09
N PRO A 93 5.28 -20.39 6.10
CA PRO A 93 5.28 -21.85 6.12
C PRO A 93 5.91 -22.36 7.41
N ALA A 94 5.38 -23.46 7.96
CA ALA A 94 5.85 -23.98 9.22
C ALA A 94 7.32 -24.43 9.14
N ALA A 95 8.22 -23.58 9.64
CA ALA A 95 9.65 -23.77 9.62
C ALA A 95 10.26 -23.42 10.99
N PRO A 96 11.46 -23.94 11.31
CA PRO A 96 12.13 -23.58 12.56
C PRO A 96 12.36 -22.07 12.68
N VAL A 97 12.14 -21.52 13.87
CA VAL A 97 12.54 -20.15 14.20
C VAL A 97 14.03 -20.18 14.50
N ALA A 98 14.83 -19.50 13.68
CA ALA A 98 16.28 -19.44 13.83
C ALA A 98 16.72 -18.10 14.40
N PHE A 99 17.67 -18.12 15.32
CA PHE A 99 18.33 -16.96 15.89
C PHE A 99 19.79 -17.01 15.46
N THR A 100 20.24 -16.05 14.65
CA THR A 100 21.61 -16.01 14.13
C THR A 100 22.35 -14.81 14.70
N VAL A 101 23.39 -15.05 15.48
CA VAL A 101 24.25 -13.99 16.03
C VAL A 101 25.32 -13.63 15.00
N LYS A 102 25.44 -12.34 14.69
CA LYS A 102 26.36 -11.83 13.68
C LYS A 102 27.22 -10.70 14.21
N SER A 103 28.46 -10.65 13.74
CA SER A 103 29.40 -9.55 13.95
C SER A 103 29.56 -8.74 12.67
N GLN A 104 29.25 -7.45 12.71
CA GLN A 104 29.44 -6.52 11.62
C GLN A 104 30.90 -6.02 11.62
N HIS A 105 31.58 -6.16 10.49
CA HIS A 105 32.91 -5.61 10.21
C HIS A 105 32.86 -4.67 8.99
N LEU A 106 33.94 -3.92 8.73
CA LEU A 106 34.07 -3.01 7.59
C LEU A 106 33.85 -3.67 6.22
N VAL A 107 34.18 -4.97 6.08
CA VAL A 107 34.16 -5.70 4.79
C VAL A 107 32.99 -6.71 4.71
N GLY A 108 32.11 -6.75 5.71
CA GLY A 108 30.96 -7.67 5.73
C GLY A 108 30.56 -8.12 7.13
N ALA A 109 29.54 -8.98 7.21
CA ALA A 109 29.07 -9.57 8.47
C ALA A 109 29.51 -11.03 8.59
N GLY A 110 30.16 -11.40 9.71
CA GLY A 110 30.52 -12.78 10.05
C GLY A 110 29.47 -13.42 10.95
N VAL A 111 29.18 -14.72 10.77
CA VAL A 111 28.24 -15.48 11.61
C VAL A 111 28.99 -16.09 12.80
N LEU A 112 28.59 -15.70 14.02
CA LEU A 112 29.15 -16.19 15.29
C LEU A 112 28.42 -17.45 15.79
N GLY A 113 27.26 -17.77 15.22
CA GLY A 113 26.54 -19.00 15.51
C GLY A 113 25.03 -18.83 15.41
N ALA A 114 24.32 -19.94 15.35
CA ALA A 114 22.87 -19.95 15.23
C ALA A 114 22.23 -20.98 16.17
N ALA A 115 21.09 -20.60 16.74
CA ALA A 115 20.18 -21.50 17.45
C ALA A 115 18.88 -21.66 16.66
N ARG A 116 18.20 -22.80 16.82
CA ARG A 116 16.93 -23.08 16.13
C ARG A 116 15.92 -23.69 17.09
N VAL A 117 14.69 -23.20 17.05
CA VAL A 117 13.55 -23.77 17.76
C VAL A 117 12.62 -24.42 16.72
N PRO A 118 12.36 -25.74 16.79
CA PRO A 118 11.55 -26.43 15.79
C PRO A 118 10.13 -25.86 15.67
N ALA A 119 9.58 -25.79 14.45
CA ALA A 119 8.23 -25.29 14.19
C ALA A 119 7.17 -25.99 15.05
N ALA A 120 7.27 -27.31 15.18
CA ALA A 120 6.36 -28.11 16.00
C ALA A 120 6.38 -27.69 17.49
N ARG A 121 7.54 -27.26 18.02
CA ARG A 121 7.64 -26.74 19.39
C ARG A 121 7.01 -25.35 19.48
N VAL A 122 7.29 -24.48 18.52
CA VAL A 122 6.71 -23.12 18.45
C VAL A 122 5.19 -23.17 18.36
N ALA A 123 4.65 -24.04 17.50
CA ALA A 123 3.22 -24.21 17.27
C ALA A 123 2.42 -24.70 18.49
N THR A 124 3.08 -25.24 19.53
CA THR A 124 2.38 -25.61 20.79
C THR A 124 1.82 -24.41 21.54
N GLY A 125 2.33 -23.20 21.28
CA GLY A 125 1.96 -21.98 22.00
C GLY A 125 2.51 -21.88 23.43
N GLU A 126 3.14 -22.94 23.93
CA GLU A 126 3.87 -22.95 25.18
C GLU A 126 5.12 -22.06 25.09
N PRO A 127 5.38 -21.19 26.08
CA PRO A 127 6.58 -20.38 26.10
C PRO A 127 7.86 -21.24 26.03
N VAL A 128 8.81 -20.80 25.21
CA VAL A 128 10.18 -21.31 25.21
C VAL A 128 11.06 -20.20 25.79
N GLU A 129 11.59 -20.43 26.97
CA GLU A 129 12.43 -19.47 27.69
C GLU A 129 13.68 -20.17 28.21
N GLY A 130 14.85 -19.59 27.95
CA GLY A 130 16.11 -20.11 28.45
C GLY A 130 17.28 -19.84 27.52
N TRP A 131 18.38 -20.54 27.79
CA TRP A 131 19.60 -20.48 27.01
C TRP A 131 19.55 -21.49 25.86
N LEU A 132 19.78 -21.01 24.64
CA LEU A 132 19.93 -21.83 23.45
C LEU A 132 21.41 -21.92 23.07
N ASP A 133 21.90 -23.14 22.87
CA ASP A 133 23.26 -23.37 22.36
C ASP A 133 23.36 -22.87 20.91
N LEU A 134 24.33 -22.00 20.65
CA LEU A 134 24.66 -21.53 19.32
C LEU A 134 25.57 -22.56 18.65
N ARG A 135 25.15 -23.02 17.47
CA ARG A 135 25.87 -24.00 16.65
C ARG A 135 26.19 -23.43 15.27
N GLY A 136 27.23 -23.97 14.63
CA GLY A 136 27.74 -23.40 13.38
C GLY A 136 28.39 -22.03 13.60
N GLY A 137 28.91 -21.42 12.54
CA GLY A 137 29.77 -20.24 12.63
C GLY A 137 31.25 -20.60 12.52
N GLU A 138 32.13 -19.61 12.51
CA GLU A 138 33.58 -19.75 12.26
C GLU A 138 34.36 -20.43 13.42
N HIS A 139 33.70 -21.26 14.23
CA HIS A 139 34.24 -21.88 15.44
C HIS A 139 34.62 -23.32 15.18
N GLY A 140 35.81 -23.50 14.59
CA GLY A 140 36.53 -24.75 14.69
C GLY A 140 37.14 -24.87 16.08
N HIS A 141 36.54 -25.68 16.94
CA HIS A 141 37.13 -26.23 18.18
C HIS A 141 37.38 -25.25 19.36
N ALA A 142 36.48 -25.22 20.35
CA ALA A 142 36.80 -24.75 21.72
C ALA A 142 35.87 -25.38 22.78
N THR A 143 36.30 -25.36 24.04
CA THR A 143 35.78 -26.11 25.20
C THR A 143 34.44 -25.63 25.77
N HIS A 144 33.92 -24.48 25.34
CA HIS A 144 32.64 -23.91 25.78
C HIS A 144 31.77 -23.52 24.58
N THR A 145 30.50 -23.92 24.60
CA THR A 145 29.53 -23.63 23.53
C THR A 145 28.87 -22.27 23.77
N PRO A 146 29.00 -21.28 22.85
CA PRO A 146 28.32 -19.99 22.98
C PRO A 146 26.81 -20.15 23.11
N LYS A 147 26.16 -19.29 23.88
CA LYS A 147 24.71 -19.41 24.14
C LYS A 147 23.99 -18.09 23.97
N LEU A 148 22.72 -18.15 23.58
CA LEU A 148 21.82 -17.02 23.47
C LEU A 148 20.61 -17.21 24.38
N ARG A 149 20.34 -16.25 25.25
CA ARG A 149 19.15 -16.24 26.10
C ARG A 149 17.98 -15.58 25.38
N VAL A 150 16.92 -16.35 25.18
CA VAL A 150 15.70 -15.86 24.52
C VAL A 150 14.45 -16.25 25.30
N ARG A 151 13.37 -15.53 25.03
CA ARG A 151 12.00 -15.97 25.28
C ARG A 151 11.24 -15.90 23.97
N LEU A 152 10.47 -16.91 23.63
CA LEU A 152 9.51 -16.86 22.52
C LEU A 152 8.20 -17.53 22.88
N ARG A 153 7.11 -17.00 22.34
CA ARG A 153 5.76 -17.56 22.43
C ARG A 153 5.03 -17.28 21.13
N PHE A 154 4.33 -18.28 20.61
CA PHE A 154 3.49 -18.13 19.44
C PHE A 154 2.02 -18.16 19.85
N LEU A 155 1.26 -17.17 19.40
CA LEU A 155 -0.18 -17.06 19.60
C LEU A 155 -0.84 -17.34 18.26
N GLY A 156 -1.44 -18.52 18.11
CA GLY A 156 -2.16 -18.88 16.87
C GLY A 156 -3.32 -17.93 16.60
N VAL A 157 -3.61 -17.63 15.34
CA VAL A 157 -4.60 -16.61 14.97
C VAL A 157 -5.99 -16.87 15.58
N GLU A 158 -6.39 -18.13 15.72
CA GLU A 158 -7.69 -18.51 16.28
C GLU A 158 -7.80 -18.24 17.79
N SER A 159 -6.68 -17.99 18.47
CA SER A 159 -6.67 -17.58 19.88
C SER A 159 -6.89 -16.08 20.06
N ASP A 160 -6.81 -15.30 18.98
CA ASP A 160 -7.13 -13.87 19.00
C ASP A 160 -8.65 -13.69 19.08
N PRO A 161 -9.20 -13.05 20.13
CA PRO A 161 -10.64 -12.83 20.26
C PRO A 161 -11.24 -11.96 19.13
N TRP A 162 -10.40 -11.26 18.36
CA TRP A 162 -10.80 -10.42 17.23
C TRP A 162 -10.71 -11.14 15.87
N TRP A 163 -10.17 -12.36 15.82
CA TRP A 163 -10.18 -13.17 14.60
C TRP A 163 -11.62 -13.51 14.20
N ASP A 164 -11.95 -13.27 12.92
CA ASP A 164 -13.30 -13.54 12.37
C ASP A 164 -14.43 -12.84 13.17
N ALA A 165 -14.12 -11.70 13.79
CA ALA A 165 -15.04 -10.97 14.66
C ALA A 165 -15.71 -9.77 13.97
N GLY A 166 -15.15 -9.25 12.88
CA GLY A 166 -15.46 -7.93 12.35
C GLY A 166 -15.04 -6.83 13.33
N VAL A 167 -15.57 -5.63 13.16
CA VAL A 167 -15.49 -4.56 14.15
C VAL A 167 -16.57 -4.78 15.22
N ARG A 168 -16.17 -4.92 16.50
CA ARG A 168 -17.08 -5.13 17.63
C ARG A 168 -16.87 -4.12 18.74
N LEU A 169 -17.83 -3.24 18.93
CA LEU A 169 -17.83 -2.24 19.98
C LEU A 169 -18.48 -2.76 21.28
N PRO A 170 -18.07 -2.28 22.46
CA PRO A 170 -17.05 -1.24 22.71
C PRO A 170 -15.60 -1.75 22.74
N GLY A 171 -15.34 -3.02 22.41
CA GLY A 171 -14.02 -3.63 22.65
C GLY A 171 -12.97 -3.42 21.56
N PHE A 172 -13.37 -3.08 20.33
CA PHE A 172 -12.43 -2.70 19.27
C PHE A 172 -11.84 -1.31 19.54
N ALA A 173 -10.52 -1.17 19.40
CA ALA A 173 -9.77 0.05 19.72
C ALA A 173 -8.70 0.38 18.66
N GLY A 174 -8.90 -0.05 17.42
CA GLY A 174 -7.90 0.03 16.36
C GLY A 174 -6.74 -0.97 16.54
N VAL A 175 -5.70 -0.79 15.72
CA VAL A 175 -4.43 -1.53 15.81
C VAL A 175 -3.69 -1.04 17.05
N THR A 176 -3.27 -1.96 17.91
CA THR A 176 -2.54 -1.65 19.14
C THR A 176 -1.39 -2.62 19.42
N PRO A 177 -0.21 -2.14 19.86
CA PRO A 177 0.20 -0.73 19.93
C PRO A 177 0.43 -0.11 18.52
N ALA A 178 0.26 1.21 18.41
CA ALA A 178 0.49 1.97 17.18
C ALA A 178 0.93 3.41 17.50
N PHE A 179 1.62 4.06 16.56
CA PHE A 179 2.15 5.41 16.78
C PHE A 179 1.03 6.45 16.90
N PHE A 180 0.06 6.41 15.98
CA PHE A 180 -1.17 7.16 16.09
C PHE A 180 -2.30 6.24 16.61
N PRO A 181 -3.03 6.65 17.67
CA PRO A 181 -4.14 5.88 18.18
C PRO A 181 -5.38 6.07 17.30
N GLU A 182 -6.40 5.23 17.50
CA GLU A 182 -7.73 5.48 16.95
C GLU A 182 -8.32 6.81 17.50
N ARG A 183 -8.99 7.56 16.64
CA ARG A 183 -9.67 8.81 16.91
C ARG A 183 -11.16 8.66 16.65
N SER A 184 -11.98 8.88 17.68
CA SER A 184 -13.43 8.91 17.57
C SER A 184 -13.96 10.30 17.22
N GLY A 185 -15.19 10.39 16.74
CA GLY A 185 -15.84 11.68 16.45
C GLY A 185 -15.23 12.40 15.25
N CYS A 186 -14.71 11.62 14.28
CA CYS A 186 -14.18 12.13 13.04
C CYS A 186 -15.25 12.12 11.94
N ARG A 187 -14.95 12.74 10.80
CA ARG A 187 -15.70 12.58 9.55
C ARG A 187 -14.76 12.20 8.43
N VAL A 188 -15.20 11.27 7.59
CA VAL A 188 -14.48 10.82 6.40
C VAL A 188 -15.35 11.07 5.17
N THR A 189 -14.79 11.77 4.19
CA THR A 189 -15.34 11.80 2.82
C THR A 189 -14.47 10.90 1.96
N LEU A 190 -15.07 9.89 1.33
CA LEU A 190 -14.39 9.01 0.38
C LEU A 190 -14.59 9.55 -1.04
N TYR A 191 -13.52 9.59 -1.81
CA TYR A 191 -13.52 10.05 -3.21
C TYR A 191 -13.16 8.89 -4.13
N GLN A 192 -13.98 8.74 -5.16
CA GLN A 192 -13.81 7.85 -6.30
C GLN A 192 -13.35 8.72 -7.46
N ASN A 193 -12.17 8.42 -8.00
CA ASN A 193 -11.45 9.24 -8.98
C ASN A 193 -11.15 10.67 -8.48
N SER A 194 -10.59 11.49 -9.35
CA SER A 194 -10.34 12.92 -9.05
C SER A 194 -11.61 13.77 -9.19
N HIS A 195 -12.51 13.32 -10.08
CA HIS A 195 -13.73 13.98 -10.51
C HIS A 195 -14.81 12.93 -10.78
N LEU A 196 -16.06 13.35 -10.77
CA LEU A 196 -17.20 12.56 -11.22
C LEU A 196 -18.16 13.49 -11.93
N SER A 197 -18.67 13.07 -13.08
CA SER A 197 -19.57 13.90 -13.90
C SER A 197 -20.83 14.31 -13.13
N GLY A 198 -21.52 15.33 -13.62
CA GLY A 198 -22.80 15.76 -13.05
C GLY A 198 -23.93 14.72 -13.18
N GLU A 199 -23.78 13.77 -14.11
CA GLU A 199 -24.80 12.76 -14.43
C GLU A 199 -24.58 11.44 -13.67
N PHE A 200 -23.41 11.24 -13.05
CA PHE A 200 -23.11 10.04 -12.29
C PHE A 200 -23.99 9.92 -11.04
N ASP A 201 -24.90 8.94 -11.06
CA ASP A 201 -25.75 8.54 -9.94
C ASP A 201 -25.72 7.01 -9.78
N PRO A 202 -25.03 6.48 -8.76
CA PRO A 202 -24.95 5.04 -8.53
C PRO A 202 -26.24 4.45 -7.94
N GLY A 203 -27.27 5.25 -7.65
CA GLY A 203 -28.59 4.79 -7.20
C GLY A 203 -28.62 4.18 -5.78
N VAL A 204 -27.56 4.34 -4.99
CA VAL A 204 -27.38 3.63 -3.71
C VAL A 204 -28.17 4.28 -2.57
N ARG A 205 -28.81 3.45 -1.74
CA ARG A 205 -29.56 3.87 -0.55
C ARG A 205 -28.84 3.49 0.73
N LEU A 206 -28.76 4.44 1.66
CA LEU A 206 -28.18 4.26 2.99
C LEU A 206 -29.21 3.72 3.99
N ALA A 207 -28.74 3.21 5.13
CA ALA A 207 -29.60 2.68 6.21
C ALA A 207 -30.70 3.66 6.67
N GLY A 208 -30.40 4.97 6.70
CA GLY A 208 -31.35 6.03 7.07
C GLY A 208 -32.33 6.42 5.95
N GLY A 209 -32.35 5.72 4.81
CA GLY A 209 -33.21 6.02 3.65
C GLY A 209 -32.68 7.12 2.71
N GLY A 210 -31.63 7.83 3.12
CA GLY A 210 -30.94 8.83 2.29
C GLY A 210 -30.29 8.21 1.04
N ALA A 211 -30.23 8.98 -0.04
CA ALA A 211 -29.44 8.61 -1.22
C ALA A 211 -27.97 8.92 -0.97
N TYR A 212 -27.08 7.99 -1.36
CA TYR A 212 -25.66 8.27 -1.41
C TYR A 212 -25.36 9.29 -2.51
N ARG A 213 -24.51 10.27 -2.20
CA ARG A 213 -24.05 11.27 -3.17
C ARG A 213 -22.52 11.28 -3.16
N PRO A 214 -21.88 10.79 -4.23
CA PRO A 214 -20.43 10.83 -4.36
C PRO A 214 -19.89 12.26 -4.27
N ALA A 215 -18.75 12.45 -3.61
CA ALA A 215 -18.05 13.73 -3.56
C ALA A 215 -17.04 13.86 -4.72
N ARG A 216 -16.58 15.08 -5.03
CA ARG A 216 -15.59 15.34 -6.10
C ARG A 216 -14.31 15.87 -5.50
N LEU A 217 -13.20 15.13 -5.64
CA LEU A 217 -11.96 15.41 -4.91
C LEU A 217 -11.35 16.76 -5.29
N TRP A 218 -11.09 16.98 -6.58
CA TRP A 218 -10.36 18.18 -7.01
C TRP A 218 -11.23 19.44 -6.94
N GLU A 219 -12.57 19.33 -7.06
CA GLU A 219 -13.51 20.41 -6.72
C GLU A 219 -13.40 20.79 -5.24
N ASP A 220 -13.55 19.82 -4.33
CA ASP A 220 -13.48 20.04 -2.88
C ASP A 220 -12.10 20.58 -2.46
N MET A 221 -11.02 20.07 -3.05
CA MET A 221 -9.67 20.49 -2.73
C MET A 221 -9.37 21.91 -3.23
N TYR A 222 -9.85 22.27 -4.43
CA TYR A 222 -9.74 23.64 -4.94
C TYR A 222 -10.42 24.62 -3.98
N VAL A 223 -11.67 24.32 -3.58
CA VAL A 223 -12.44 25.15 -2.63
C VAL A 223 -11.71 25.25 -1.29
N ALA A 224 -11.22 24.13 -0.77
CA ALA A 224 -10.51 24.09 0.51
C ALA A 224 -9.23 24.94 0.50
N ILE A 225 -8.40 24.86 -0.56
CA ILE A 225 -7.19 25.67 -0.69
C ILE A 225 -7.55 27.16 -0.87
N ARG A 226 -8.52 27.47 -1.73
CA ARG A 226 -8.99 28.85 -1.96
C ARG A 226 -9.44 29.51 -0.65
N ASP A 227 -10.18 28.76 0.17
CA ASP A 227 -10.83 29.29 1.37
C ASP A 227 -9.94 29.22 2.63
N ALA A 228 -8.75 28.60 2.56
CA ALA A 228 -7.79 28.54 3.66
C ALA A 228 -7.34 29.95 4.10
N ARG A 229 -7.15 30.17 5.41
CA ARG A 229 -6.81 31.48 5.97
C ARG A 229 -5.55 31.48 6.83
N ARG A 230 -5.05 30.32 7.24
CA ARG A 230 -3.88 30.19 8.12
C ARG A 230 -2.74 29.46 7.42
N PHE A 231 -2.99 28.28 6.88
CA PHE A 231 -1.95 27.47 6.25
C PHE A 231 -2.47 26.51 5.18
N VAL A 232 -1.58 26.13 4.26
CA VAL A 232 -1.77 25.04 3.29
C VAL A 232 -0.46 24.26 3.18
N TYR A 233 -0.44 23.03 3.68
CA TYR A 233 0.73 22.14 3.67
C TYR A 233 0.51 20.99 2.68
N VAL A 234 1.40 20.88 1.69
CA VAL A 234 1.30 19.92 0.58
C VAL A 234 2.54 19.03 0.58
N ALA A 235 2.34 17.72 0.58
CA ALA A 235 3.39 16.74 0.28
C ALA A 235 2.88 15.79 -0.81
N GLY A 236 3.76 15.45 -1.75
CA GLY A 236 3.43 14.58 -2.86
C GLY A 236 4.66 13.83 -3.36
N TRP A 237 4.44 12.69 -4.00
CA TRP A 237 5.49 12.04 -4.78
C TRP A 237 5.85 12.92 -5.98
N SER A 238 4.84 13.51 -6.61
CA SER A 238 4.99 14.57 -7.60
C SER A 238 3.96 15.65 -7.32
N VAL A 239 4.36 16.91 -7.50
CA VAL A 239 3.47 18.06 -7.50
C VAL A 239 3.78 18.80 -8.79
N ASN A 240 2.76 19.10 -9.59
CA ASN A 240 2.90 19.89 -10.81
C ASN A 240 2.16 21.22 -10.63
N ALA A 241 2.89 22.33 -10.64
CA ALA A 241 2.32 23.66 -10.47
C ALA A 241 1.38 24.10 -11.62
N GLU A 242 1.44 23.45 -12.78
CA GLU A 242 0.73 23.87 -14.00
C GLU A 242 -0.65 23.22 -14.20
N ILE A 243 -1.00 22.19 -13.41
CA ILE A 243 -2.32 21.55 -13.55
C ILE A 243 -3.45 22.47 -13.08
N THR A 244 -4.63 22.30 -13.68
CA THR A 244 -5.89 22.88 -13.19
C THR A 244 -6.72 21.80 -12.49
N LEU A 245 -7.27 22.15 -11.32
CA LEU A 245 -8.04 21.21 -10.49
C LEU A 245 -9.49 21.03 -10.99
N VAL A 246 -10.11 22.09 -11.50
CA VAL A 246 -11.50 22.06 -11.97
C VAL A 246 -11.52 22.26 -13.48
N ARG A 247 -11.99 21.24 -14.21
CA ARG A 247 -11.96 21.23 -15.69
C ARG A 247 -13.32 21.03 -16.33
N ASP A 248 -14.24 20.34 -15.65
CA ASP A 248 -15.60 20.15 -16.12
C ASP A 248 -16.34 21.50 -16.23
N ALA A 249 -16.58 21.93 -17.47
CA ALA A 249 -17.25 23.19 -17.77
C ALA A 249 -18.69 23.24 -17.22
N SER A 250 -19.37 22.10 -17.12
CA SER A 250 -20.73 22.02 -16.57
C SER A 250 -20.76 22.19 -15.04
N ARG A 251 -19.61 22.02 -14.39
CA ARG A 251 -19.43 22.07 -12.93
C ARG A 251 -18.35 23.06 -12.51
N MET A 252 -18.06 24.05 -13.34
CA MET A 252 -16.99 25.01 -13.08
C MET A 252 -17.21 25.74 -11.76
N VAL A 253 -16.24 25.62 -10.85
CA VAL A 253 -16.25 26.32 -9.56
C VAL A 253 -15.96 27.80 -9.82
N PRO A 254 -16.72 28.76 -9.23
CA PRO A 254 -16.46 30.18 -9.43
C PRO A 254 -15.02 30.58 -9.11
N GLY A 255 -14.35 31.19 -10.09
CA GLY A 255 -12.95 31.63 -10.00
C GLY A 255 -11.90 30.56 -10.31
N ALA A 256 -12.31 29.31 -10.62
CA ALA A 256 -11.38 28.22 -10.92
C ALA A 256 -10.94 28.14 -12.39
N GLU A 257 -11.69 28.76 -13.30
CA GLU A 257 -11.43 28.70 -14.74
C GLU A 257 -10.01 29.16 -15.07
N GLY A 258 -9.22 28.25 -15.65
CA GLY A 258 -7.83 28.50 -16.04
C GLY A 258 -6.84 28.73 -14.89
N VAL A 259 -7.25 28.60 -13.63
CA VAL A 259 -6.35 28.81 -12.48
C VAL A 259 -5.57 27.54 -12.19
N THR A 260 -4.25 27.61 -12.37
CA THR A 260 -3.36 26.49 -12.05
C THR A 260 -3.19 26.33 -10.54
N LEU A 261 -2.79 25.14 -10.10
CA LEU A 261 -2.47 24.85 -8.71
C LEU A 261 -1.37 25.79 -8.18
N GLY A 262 -0.32 26.03 -8.96
CA GLY A 262 0.78 26.92 -8.61
C GLY A 262 0.32 28.35 -8.40
N GLU A 263 -0.55 28.86 -9.29
CA GLU A 263 -1.12 30.19 -9.13
C GLU A 263 -2.01 30.30 -7.90
N LEU A 264 -2.84 29.28 -7.64
CA LEU A 264 -3.70 29.23 -6.47
C LEU A 264 -2.86 29.29 -5.19
N LEU A 265 -1.86 28.43 -5.06
CA LEU A 265 -0.96 28.38 -3.90
C LEU A 265 -0.18 29.70 -3.73
N ARG A 266 0.32 30.30 -4.81
CA ARG A 266 0.98 31.60 -4.78
C ARG A 266 0.05 32.70 -4.27
N ARG A 267 -1.18 32.79 -4.79
CA ARG A 267 -2.18 33.78 -4.34
C ARG A 267 -2.44 33.65 -2.84
N LYS A 268 -2.60 32.43 -2.34
CA LYS A 268 -2.77 32.19 -0.89
C LYS A 268 -1.57 32.65 -0.07
N ALA A 269 -0.36 32.36 -0.54
CA ALA A 269 0.86 32.81 0.14
C ALA A 269 0.97 34.34 0.16
N ASP A 270 0.59 35.03 -0.92
CA ASP A 270 0.59 36.49 -1.03
C ASP A 270 -0.50 37.15 -0.14
N GLU A 271 -1.58 36.43 0.18
CA GLU A 271 -2.59 36.82 1.17
C GLU A 271 -2.13 36.63 2.63
N GLY A 272 -0.93 36.07 2.84
CA GLY A 272 -0.37 35.82 4.17
C GLY A 272 -0.64 34.43 4.74
N VAL A 273 -1.19 33.50 3.95
CA VAL A 273 -1.35 32.09 4.35
C VAL A 273 0.02 31.41 4.32
N ALA A 274 0.35 30.61 5.34
CA ALA A 274 1.58 29.83 5.35
C ALA A 274 1.47 28.64 4.38
N VAL A 275 2.08 28.76 3.20
CA VAL A 275 2.04 27.71 2.17
C VAL A 275 3.37 26.97 2.10
N LEU A 276 3.35 25.69 2.49
CA LEU A 276 4.53 24.82 2.53
C LEU A 276 4.34 23.65 1.57
N VAL A 277 5.30 23.42 0.69
CA VAL A 277 5.23 22.41 -0.37
C VAL A 277 6.47 21.52 -0.32
N MET A 278 6.27 20.22 -0.20
CA MET A 278 7.33 19.22 0.04
C MET A 278 7.19 18.05 -0.97
N PRO A 279 7.50 18.27 -2.26
CA PRO A 279 7.59 17.20 -3.25
C PRO A 279 8.80 16.30 -2.93
N TRP A 280 8.71 15.03 -3.33
CA TRP A 280 9.87 14.14 -3.32
C TRP A 280 10.97 14.67 -4.26
N GLN A 281 12.23 14.51 -3.87
CA GLN A 281 13.38 14.81 -4.72
C GLN A 281 13.72 13.59 -5.59
N ASP A 282 13.43 13.66 -6.88
CA ASP A 282 13.96 12.70 -7.85
C ASP A 282 15.44 13.03 -8.09
N LYS A 283 16.32 12.24 -7.45
CA LYS A 283 17.78 12.40 -7.54
C LYS A 283 18.33 12.22 -8.97
N THR A 284 17.52 11.72 -9.90
CA THR A 284 17.89 11.55 -11.32
C THR A 284 17.52 12.75 -12.20
N SER A 285 16.75 13.72 -11.67
CA SER A 285 16.43 14.98 -12.33
C SER A 285 17.65 15.92 -12.31
N VAL A 286 18.40 16.00 -13.42
CA VAL A 286 19.60 16.87 -13.53
C VAL A 286 19.28 18.12 -14.35
N SER A 287 19.09 19.24 -13.64
CA SER A 287 18.70 20.55 -14.17
C SER A 287 19.59 21.12 -15.29
N PHE A 288 20.89 20.79 -15.32
CA PHE A 288 21.82 21.31 -16.32
C PHE A 288 21.74 20.59 -17.69
N LEU A 289 21.16 19.39 -17.74
CA LEU A 289 21.11 18.56 -18.96
C LEU A 289 19.73 18.53 -19.63
N GLY A 290 18.72 19.19 -19.05
CA GLY A 290 17.35 19.18 -19.59
C GLY A 290 16.68 17.80 -19.57
N ASN A 291 17.21 16.85 -18.79
CA ASN A 291 16.61 15.53 -18.63
C ASN A 291 15.45 15.61 -17.63
N VAL A 292 14.25 15.23 -18.07
CA VAL A 292 13.16 14.80 -17.19
C VAL A 292 13.67 13.53 -16.48
N GLY A 293 13.65 13.50 -15.14
CA GLY A 293 14.19 12.38 -14.33
C GLY A 293 13.67 11.00 -14.78
N LEU A 294 14.36 9.94 -14.38
CA LEU A 294 14.02 8.55 -14.73
C LEU A 294 12.57 8.21 -14.35
N MET A 295 12.06 8.85 -13.29
CA MET A 295 10.72 8.62 -12.75
C MET A 295 9.68 9.64 -13.22
N ARG A 296 10.04 10.54 -14.14
CA ARG A 296 9.14 11.53 -14.78
C ARG A 296 8.33 12.38 -13.79
N THR A 297 8.96 12.80 -12.68
CA THR A 297 8.37 13.75 -11.73
C THR A 297 8.52 15.21 -12.20
N HIS A 298 7.74 16.11 -11.57
CA HIS A 298 7.80 17.57 -11.80
C HIS A 298 8.44 18.33 -10.64
N ASP A 299 9.30 17.68 -9.88
CA ASP A 299 9.84 18.19 -8.63
C ASP A 299 10.70 19.45 -8.84
N GLU A 300 11.66 19.41 -9.77
CA GLU A 300 12.51 20.56 -10.10
C GLU A 300 11.73 21.71 -10.76
N GLU A 301 10.79 21.42 -11.67
CA GLU A 301 9.92 22.42 -12.30
C GLU A 301 9.08 23.15 -11.24
N THR A 302 8.48 22.40 -10.31
CA THR A 302 7.66 22.96 -9.23
C THR A 302 8.50 23.77 -8.26
N ARG A 303 9.70 23.32 -7.89
CA ARG A 303 10.61 24.13 -7.07
C ARG A 303 10.94 25.46 -7.75
N ARG A 304 11.26 25.44 -9.05
CA ARG A 304 11.57 26.65 -9.82
C ARG A 304 10.36 27.57 -9.93
N PHE A 305 9.16 27.03 -10.12
CA PHE A 305 7.92 27.82 -10.19
C PHE A 305 7.72 28.67 -8.92
N PHE A 306 8.03 28.11 -7.74
CA PHE A 306 7.89 28.81 -6.47
C PHE A 306 9.12 29.61 -6.04
N GLU A 307 10.23 29.56 -6.78
CA GLU A 307 11.44 30.30 -6.47
C GLU A 307 11.19 31.82 -6.50
N GLY A 308 11.58 32.52 -5.43
CA GLY A 308 11.32 33.96 -5.28
C GLY A 308 9.88 34.33 -4.90
N THR A 309 8.99 33.36 -4.67
CA THR A 309 7.63 33.60 -4.18
C THR A 309 7.51 33.47 -2.66
N ASN A 310 6.33 33.74 -2.11
CA ASN A 310 6.02 33.52 -0.69
C ASN A 310 5.73 32.05 -0.33
N VAL A 311 5.61 31.17 -1.33
CA VAL A 311 5.46 29.72 -1.11
C VAL A 311 6.82 29.12 -0.72
N ARG A 312 6.85 28.33 0.36
CA ARG A 312 8.08 27.64 0.79
C ARG A 312 8.09 26.22 0.24
N CYS A 313 8.88 26.01 -0.80
CA CYS A 313 9.01 24.73 -1.47
C CYS A 313 10.44 24.20 -1.37
N PHE A 314 10.63 22.95 -0.96
CA PHE A 314 11.92 22.26 -1.03
C PHE A 314 11.76 20.81 -1.50
N LEU A 315 12.77 20.29 -2.18
CA LEU A 315 12.77 18.90 -2.63
C LEU A 315 13.19 17.99 -1.48
N CYS A 316 12.35 17.04 -1.14
CA CYS A 316 12.54 16.17 0.01
C CYS A 316 13.25 14.88 -0.39
N PRO A 317 14.55 14.69 -0.07
CA PRO A 317 15.26 13.45 -0.39
C PRO A 317 14.79 12.31 0.49
N ARG A 318 14.55 11.14 -0.10
CA ARG A 318 14.45 9.90 0.66
C ARG A 318 15.85 9.31 0.86
N ASN A 319 16.20 9.07 2.12
CA ASN A 319 17.45 8.41 2.51
C ASN A 319 17.08 7.09 3.17
N ALA A 320 17.00 6.03 2.36
CA ALA A 320 16.74 4.70 2.88
C ALA A 320 17.90 4.20 3.74
N ASP A 321 17.64 3.15 4.52
CA ASP A 321 18.59 2.51 5.43
C ASP A 321 19.94 2.23 4.71
N ALA A 322 21.01 2.82 5.24
CA ALA A 322 22.38 2.73 4.71
C ALA A 322 22.97 1.30 4.75
N SER A 323 22.25 0.35 5.33
CA SER A 323 22.69 -1.04 5.48
C SER A 323 22.44 -1.96 4.29
N LEU A 324 21.75 -1.46 3.25
CA LEU A 324 21.73 -2.09 1.93
C LEU A 324 23.18 -2.20 1.44
N THR A 325 23.64 -3.38 1.05
CA THR A 325 25.08 -3.69 0.91
C THR A 325 25.88 -2.67 0.10
N MET A 326 27.15 -2.46 0.43
CA MET A 326 28.01 -1.35 -0.06
C MET A 326 28.16 -1.23 -1.60
N VAL A 327 27.79 -2.27 -2.36
CA VAL A 327 27.77 -2.25 -3.84
C VAL A 327 26.36 -1.92 -4.38
N GLN A 328 25.30 -2.21 -3.60
CA GLN A 328 23.91 -1.85 -3.89
C GLN A 328 23.50 -0.51 -3.25
N SER A 329 24.22 0.00 -2.25
CA SER A 329 23.83 1.19 -1.48
C SER A 329 23.79 2.47 -2.30
N ILE A 330 24.65 2.61 -3.33
CA ILE A 330 24.69 3.82 -4.16
C ILE A 330 23.56 3.82 -5.19
N GLU A 331 23.24 2.66 -5.78
CA GLU A 331 22.11 2.52 -6.71
C GLU A 331 20.77 2.54 -5.97
N VAL A 332 20.62 1.79 -4.87
CA VAL A 332 19.33 1.64 -4.16
C VAL A 332 18.96 2.85 -3.28
N ALA A 333 19.92 3.59 -2.70
CA ALA A 333 19.61 4.81 -1.94
C ALA A 333 19.15 5.99 -2.83
N ALA A 334 19.32 5.86 -4.15
CA ALA A 334 18.79 6.80 -5.14
C ALA A 334 17.36 6.46 -5.60
N GLU A 335 16.80 5.31 -5.18
CA GLU A 335 15.59 4.75 -5.82
C GLU A 335 14.34 4.64 -4.91
N PHE A 336 14.46 4.76 -3.59
CA PHE A 336 13.29 4.85 -2.72
C PHE A 336 12.74 6.28 -2.68
N THR A 337 11.43 6.41 -2.47
CA THR A 337 10.71 7.67 -2.65
C THR A 337 9.98 8.13 -1.39
N HIS A 338 9.63 9.42 -1.38
CA HIS A 338 8.56 9.90 -0.51
C HIS A 338 7.24 9.80 -1.27
N HIS A 339 6.45 8.78 -0.95
CA HIS A 339 5.27 8.42 -1.75
C HIS A 339 3.92 8.88 -1.14
N GLN A 340 3.96 9.56 0.00
CA GLN A 340 2.79 10.17 0.66
C GLN A 340 2.19 11.29 -0.21
N LYS A 341 0.88 11.23 -0.47
CA LYS A 341 0.10 12.30 -1.08
C LYS A 341 -0.80 12.94 -0.02
N THR A 342 -0.47 14.15 0.43
CA THR A 342 -1.20 14.82 1.52
C THR A 342 -1.40 16.31 1.25
N VAL A 343 -2.60 16.80 1.51
CA VAL A 343 -2.89 18.25 1.62
C VAL A 343 -3.53 18.50 2.98
N THR A 344 -2.92 19.31 3.84
CA THR A 344 -3.50 19.68 5.15
C THR A 344 -3.61 21.19 5.28
N LEU A 345 -4.77 21.67 5.71
CA LEU A 345 -5.09 23.09 5.77
C LEU A 345 -6.15 23.40 6.84
N ASP A 346 -6.37 24.68 7.10
CA ASP A 346 -7.51 25.15 7.90
C ASP A 346 -8.75 25.40 7.03
N ALA A 347 -9.89 24.80 7.39
CA ALA A 347 -11.18 25.01 6.74
C ALA A 347 -12.17 25.69 7.68
N ALA A 348 -13.22 26.32 7.11
CA ALA A 348 -14.31 26.87 7.90
C ALA A 348 -15.13 25.76 8.56
N ALA A 349 -15.49 25.94 9.84
CA ALA A 349 -16.35 25.00 10.55
C ALA A 349 -17.80 25.12 10.04
N ALA A 350 -18.39 24.02 9.57
CA ALA A 350 -19.81 23.98 9.22
C ALA A 350 -20.66 23.86 10.50
N SER A 351 -20.75 24.93 11.29
CA SER A 351 -21.54 24.97 12.53
C SER A 351 -22.74 25.90 12.41
N PRO A 352 -23.95 25.49 12.86
CA PRO A 352 -25.11 26.38 12.93
C PRO A 352 -24.80 27.59 13.81
N GLY A 353 -24.76 28.79 13.23
CA GLY A 353 -24.53 30.06 13.95
C GLY A 353 -23.22 30.78 13.61
N ASP A 354 -22.30 30.17 12.84
CA ASP A 354 -21.06 30.82 12.37
C ASP A 354 -21.15 31.17 10.87
N ALA A 355 -22.07 32.08 10.53
CA ALA A 355 -22.35 32.46 9.15
C ALA A 355 -21.18 33.17 8.44
N ASP A 356 -20.17 33.66 9.18
CA ASP A 356 -18.98 34.34 8.64
C ASP A 356 -17.76 33.39 8.48
N GLY A 357 -17.90 32.12 8.88
CA GLY A 357 -16.81 31.14 8.83
C GLY A 357 -15.59 31.55 9.65
N SER A 358 -15.85 32.21 10.79
CA SER A 358 -14.83 32.76 11.67
C SER A 358 -14.09 31.68 12.46
N ARG A 359 -14.80 30.61 12.82
CA ARG A 359 -14.25 29.40 13.44
C ARG A 359 -13.70 28.48 12.37
N ARG A 360 -12.49 28.00 12.61
CA ARG A 360 -11.76 27.14 11.68
C ARG A 360 -11.30 25.87 12.36
N HIS A 361 -11.17 24.81 11.60
CA HIS A 361 -10.67 23.51 12.04
C HIS A 361 -9.70 22.93 11.00
N ILE A 362 -8.97 21.89 11.38
CA ILE A 362 -8.03 21.23 10.46
C ILE A 362 -8.76 20.21 9.60
N VAL A 363 -8.41 20.21 8.32
CA VAL A 363 -8.83 19.24 7.31
C VAL A 363 -7.59 18.68 6.62
N SER A 364 -7.57 17.37 6.41
CA SER A 364 -6.49 16.68 5.72
C SER A 364 -7.01 15.78 4.61
N PHE A 365 -6.41 15.86 3.42
CA PHE A 365 -6.65 14.97 2.30
C PHE A 365 -5.48 13.98 2.22
N ILE A 366 -5.78 12.67 2.13
CA ILE A 366 -4.80 11.61 1.89
C ILE A 366 -5.38 10.54 0.94
N GLY A 367 -4.53 9.88 0.15
CA GLY A 367 -4.97 8.84 -0.79
C GLY A 367 -3.92 8.47 -1.82
N GLY A 368 -4.38 7.96 -2.97
CA GLY A 368 -3.52 7.58 -4.11
C GLY A 368 -3.25 8.70 -5.12
N ILE A 369 -4.12 9.72 -5.16
CA ILE A 369 -4.05 10.80 -6.16
C ILE A 369 -3.03 11.89 -5.76
N ASP A 370 -1.94 12.00 -6.53
CA ASP A 370 -1.00 13.14 -6.49
C ASP A 370 -1.61 14.38 -7.15
N LEU A 371 -1.09 15.55 -6.80
CA LEU A 371 -1.40 16.82 -7.47
C LEU A 371 -0.49 17.03 -8.69
N CYS A 372 -0.59 16.12 -9.66
CA CYS A 372 0.17 16.19 -10.90
C CYS A 372 -0.64 15.78 -12.14
N ASP A 373 0.01 15.79 -13.30
CA ASP A 373 -0.51 15.44 -14.61
C ASP A 373 -1.01 13.98 -14.68
N GLY A 374 -1.97 13.74 -15.58
CA GLY A 374 -2.60 12.45 -15.86
C GLY A 374 -3.54 11.92 -14.78
N ARG A 375 -3.66 12.61 -13.63
CA ARG A 375 -4.50 12.18 -12.49
C ARG A 375 -5.93 12.68 -12.59
N TYR A 376 -6.20 13.71 -13.39
CA TYR A 376 -7.56 14.16 -13.62
C TYR A 376 -8.29 13.12 -14.46
N ASP A 377 -9.30 12.50 -13.88
CA ASP A 377 -10.20 11.59 -14.57
C ASP A 377 -11.56 11.50 -13.88
N ASP A 378 -12.55 11.04 -14.65
CA ASP A 378 -13.91 10.76 -14.21
C ASP A 378 -14.28 9.28 -14.42
N GLU A 379 -15.52 8.91 -14.07
CA GLU A 379 -16.01 7.53 -14.17
C GLU A 379 -16.08 6.97 -15.60
N ASN A 380 -16.05 7.83 -16.63
CA ASN A 380 -16.16 7.39 -18.01
C ASN A 380 -14.82 6.86 -18.53
N HIS A 381 -13.71 7.26 -17.91
CA HIS A 381 -12.38 6.81 -18.24
C HIS A 381 -12.12 6.80 -19.75
N THR A 382 -12.48 7.90 -20.41
CA THR A 382 -12.44 8.03 -21.88
C THR A 382 -11.03 7.78 -22.42
N LEU A 383 -10.93 7.09 -23.55
CA LEU A 383 -9.67 6.80 -24.22
C LEU A 383 -9.35 7.84 -25.31
N PHE A 384 -10.38 8.30 -26.02
CA PHE A 384 -10.23 9.14 -27.22
C PHE A 384 -11.18 10.35 -27.26
N ARG A 385 -12.21 10.38 -26.41
CA ARG A 385 -13.11 11.53 -26.29
C ARG A 385 -12.45 12.60 -25.43
N ASP A 386 -12.76 13.86 -25.73
CA ASP A 386 -12.30 15.05 -25.00
C ASP A 386 -10.77 15.26 -24.94
N LEU A 387 -10.02 14.60 -25.83
CA LEU A 387 -8.56 14.73 -25.90
C LEU A 387 -8.10 16.14 -26.25
N ASP A 388 -8.88 16.91 -27.01
CA ASP A 388 -8.60 18.29 -27.40
C ASP A 388 -9.33 19.35 -26.56
N THR A 389 -10.09 18.92 -25.54
CA THR A 389 -10.77 19.76 -24.57
C THR A 389 -10.21 19.53 -23.16
N THR A 390 -10.84 18.68 -22.35
CA THR A 390 -10.52 18.39 -20.94
C THR A 390 -9.09 17.92 -20.74
N TYR A 391 -8.58 17.11 -21.68
CA TYR A 391 -7.27 16.46 -21.58
C TYR A 391 -6.20 17.09 -22.49
N ARG A 392 -6.50 18.22 -23.15
CA ARG A 392 -5.60 18.86 -24.14
C ARG A 392 -4.21 19.17 -23.60
N HIS A 393 -4.15 19.61 -22.35
CA HIS A 393 -2.92 19.99 -21.66
C HIS A 393 -2.49 18.94 -20.63
N ASP A 394 -3.10 17.76 -20.68
CA ASP A 394 -2.92 16.69 -19.69
C ASP A 394 -3.04 15.29 -20.31
N PHE A 395 -2.59 15.14 -21.56
CA PHE A 395 -2.56 13.86 -22.24
C PHE A 395 -1.41 13.02 -21.68
N MET A 396 -1.73 11.97 -20.94
CA MET A 396 -0.76 11.02 -20.40
C MET A 396 -0.91 9.64 -21.05
N GLN A 397 0.20 9.07 -21.48
CA GLN A 397 0.30 7.70 -21.99
C GLN A 397 1.75 7.23 -21.88
N ASN A 398 2.08 6.52 -20.79
CA ASN A 398 3.46 6.15 -20.47
C ASN A 398 3.85 4.75 -20.96
N ASN A 399 2.93 4.01 -21.56
CA ASN A 399 3.13 2.61 -21.98
C ASN A 399 3.69 2.46 -23.39
N PHE A 400 3.73 3.55 -24.17
CA PHE A 400 4.20 3.55 -25.55
C PHE A 400 5.31 4.56 -25.76
N LYS A 401 6.30 4.19 -26.58
CA LYS A 401 7.32 5.13 -27.06
C LYS A 401 6.67 6.18 -27.95
N HIS A 402 7.06 7.44 -27.76
CA HIS A 402 6.61 8.57 -28.57
C HIS A 402 5.09 8.84 -28.53
N ALA A 403 4.39 8.34 -27.51
CA ALA A 403 3.00 8.72 -27.29
C ALA A 403 2.86 10.22 -27.01
N GLY A 404 1.72 10.76 -27.44
CA GLY A 404 1.41 12.18 -27.30
C GLY A 404 0.21 12.55 -28.15
N LEU A 405 -0.46 13.63 -27.76
CA LEU A 405 -1.72 14.09 -28.34
C LEU A 405 -1.68 14.26 -29.87
N ARG A 406 -0.52 14.65 -30.44
CA ARG A 406 -0.36 14.78 -31.90
C ARG A 406 -0.55 13.47 -32.67
N ARG A 407 -0.30 12.33 -32.01
CA ARG A 407 -0.49 10.98 -32.56
C ARG A 407 -1.81 10.34 -32.12
N GLY A 408 -2.62 11.04 -31.33
CA GLY A 408 -3.95 10.60 -30.89
C GLY A 408 -3.94 9.77 -29.61
N GLY A 409 -5.08 9.15 -29.33
CA GLY A 409 -5.21 8.19 -28.23
C GLY A 409 -4.76 6.77 -28.60
N PRO A 410 -4.94 5.81 -27.68
CA PRO A 410 -5.61 6.00 -26.40
C PRO A 410 -4.70 6.74 -25.41
N ARG A 411 -5.25 7.72 -24.67
CA ARG A 411 -4.60 8.11 -23.41
C ARG A 411 -4.67 6.94 -22.42
N GLU A 412 -3.95 7.02 -21.32
CA GLU A 412 -4.10 6.10 -20.20
C GLU A 412 -5.10 6.69 -19.19
N PRO A 413 -6.29 6.09 -19.02
CA PRO A 413 -7.22 6.48 -17.96
C PRO A 413 -6.68 6.17 -16.57
N TRP A 414 -7.13 6.93 -15.57
CA TRP A 414 -6.60 6.90 -14.22
C TRP A 414 -7.73 6.66 -13.21
N HIS A 415 -7.89 5.40 -12.81
CA HIS A 415 -8.81 5.01 -11.74
C HIS A 415 -8.08 5.01 -10.40
N ASP A 416 -8.57 5.78 -9.43
CA ASP A 416 -7.90 5.97 -8.14
C ASP A 416 -8.90 6.37 -7.04
N VAL A 417 -8.44 6.34 -5.79
CA VAL A 417 -9.24 6.71 -4.62
C VAL A 417 -8.49 7.68 -3.70
N HIS A 418 -9.26 8.51 -3.00
CA HIS A 418 -8.73 9.45 -2.03
C HIS A 418 -9.71 9.64 -0.88
N CYS A 419 -9.29 10.30 0.20
CA CYS A 419 -10.21 10.66 1.28
C CYS A 419 -9.88 12.03 1.89
N ARG A 420 -10.91 12.67 2.45
CA ARG A 420 -10.80 13.86 3.32
C ARG A 420 -11.13 13.45 4.75
N LEU A 421 -10.27 13.86 5.67
CA LEU A 421 -10.36 13.60 7.09
C LEU A 421 -10.63 14.91 7.84
N GLU A 422 -11.57 14.85 8.78
CA GLU A 422 -11.92 15.95 9.69
C GLU A 422 -12.01 15.43 11.13
N GLY A 423 -11.70 16.30 12.09
CA GLY A 423 -11.55 15.94 13.50
C GLY A 423 -10.11 15.52 13.84
N ARG A 424 -9.93 14.81 14.95
CA ARG A 424 -8.58 14.51 15.49
C ARG A 424 -7.68 13.70 14.56
N ALA A 425 -8.24 12.93 13.63
CA ALA A 425 -7.44 12.22 12.64
C ALA A 425 -6.72 13.18 11.65
N ALA A 426 -7.30 14.35 11.37
CA ALA A 426 -6.64 15.37 10.54
C ALA A 426 -5.39 15.95 11.22
N TRP A 427 -5.43 16.08 12.55
CA TRP A 427 -4.26 16.46 13.35
C TRP A 427 -3.14 15.43 13.29
N ASP A 428 -3.45 14.13 13.20
CA ASP A 428 -2.43 13.08 13.08
C ASP A 428 -1.71 13.17 11.70
N VAL A 429 -2.44 13.50 10.63
CA VAL A 429 -1.85 13.77 9.30
C VAL A 429 -0.99 15.04 9.33
N LEU A 430 -1.45 16.11 9.98
CA LEU A 430 -0.63 17.32 10.19
C LEU A 430 0.66 16.98 10.94
N ALA A 431 0.56 16.25 12.06
CA ALA A 431 1.71 15.86 12.85
C ALA A 431 2.75 15.07 12.03
N ASN A 432 2.29 14.18 11.14
CA ASN A 432 3.17 13.51 10.20
C ASN A 432 3.91 14.49 9.27
N PHE A 433 3.20 15.47 8.68
CA PHE A 433 3.84 16.49 7.84
C PHE A 433 4.89 17.29 8.63
N GLU A 434 4.54 17.77 9.81
CA GLU A 434 5.45 18.57 10.64
C GLU A 434 6.68 17.77 11.10
N GLN A 435 6.51 16.50 11.46
CA GLN A 435 7.61 15.61 11.83
C GLN A 435 8.62 15.47 10.68
N ARG A 436 8.13 15.35 9.44
CA ARG A 436 8.97 15.29 8.24
C ARG A 436 9.64 16.62 7.95
N TRP A 437 8.89 17.71 8.00
CA TRP A 437 9.41 19.07 7.77
C TRP A 437 10.55 19.38 8.75
N ARG A 438 10.33 19.17 10.06
CA ARG A 438 11.38 19.39 11.08
C ARG A 438 12.61 18.51 10.88
N LYS A 439 12.46 17.33 10.27
CA LYS A 439 13.58 16.41 10.00
C LYS A 439 14.38 16.78 8.77
N GLN A 440 13.71 17.20 7.69
CA GLN A 440 14.29 17.21 6.34
C GLN A 440 14.32 18.59 5.68
N ALA A 441 13.58 19.58 6.20
CA ALA A 441 13.61 20.93 5.64
C ALA A 441 15.00 21.57 5.84
N PRO A 442 15.47 22.37 4.87
CA PRO A 442 16.70 23.14 5.03
C PRO A 442 16.66 24.05 6.27
N PRO A 443 17.82 24.34 6.91
CA PRO A 443 17.88 25.17 8.12
C PRO A 443 17.18 26.53 7.99
N GLU A 444 17.23 27.15 6.81
CA GLU A 444 16.56 28.41 6.50
C GLU A 444 15.02 28.33 6.50
N MET A 445 14.45 27.12 6.39
CA MET A 445 13.01 26.85 6.41
C MET A 445 12.52 26.24 7.73
N ALA A 446 13.41 26.05 8.72
CA ALA A 446 13.07 25.41 9.98
C ALA A 446 11.97 26.15 10.77
N GLY A 447 11.90 27.49 10.63
CA GLY A 447 10.92 28.34 11.30
C GLY A 447 9.62 28.59 10.53
N CYS A 448 9.36 27.88 9.42
CA CYS A 448 8.19 28.14 8.57
C CYS A 448 6.90 27.44 9.03
N LEU A 449 6.99 26.48 9.95
CA LEU A 449 5.82 25.83 10.54
C LEU A 449 5.10 26.80 11.48
N LEU A 450 3.77 26.80 11.44
CA LEU A 450 2.96 27.51 12.41
C LEU A 450 2.89 26.73 13.73
N ASP A 451 2.87 27.44 14.84
CA ASP A 451 2.55 26.86 16.15
C ASP A 451 1.02 26.79 16.28
N LEU A 452 0.45 25.64 15.93
CA LEU A 452 -0.99 25.42 15.87
C LEU A 452 -1.47 24.65 17.10
N SER A 453 -2.51 25.17 17.75
CA SER A 453 -3.13 24.50 18.90
C SER A 453 -4.61 24.17 18.68
N GLN A 454 -5.10 23.13 19.36
CA GLN A 454 -6.53 22.79 19.39
C GLN A 454 -7.38 23.88 20.05
N ALA A 455 -6.78 24.77 20.84
CA ALA A 455 -7.48 25.93 21.38
C ALA A 455 -7.82 26.95 20.29
N GLU A 456 -6.97 27.09 19.28
CA GLU A 456 -7.12 28.04 18.17
C GLU A 456 -7.90 27.45 16.99
N LEU A 457 -7.71 26.15 16.73
CA LEU A 457 -8.38 25.38 15.69
C LEU A 457 -9.13 24.20 16.31
N PRO A 458 -10.21 24.46 17.07
CA PRO A 458 -10.92 23.41 17.79
C PRO A 458 -11.53 22.42 16.81
N ASP A 459 -11.55 21.15 17.22
CA ASP A 459 -12.28 20.13 16.49
C ASP A 459 -13.75 20.57 16.32
N PRO A 460 -14.37 20.26 15.17
CA PRO A 460 -15.75 20.68 14.90
C PRO A 460 -16.77 20.09 15.90
N GLY A 461 -16.38 19.14 16.75
CA GLY A 461 -17.27 18.49 17.72
C GLY A 461 -18.12 17.40 17.08
N SER A 462 -18.97 16.71 17.87
CA SER A 462 -19.69 15.50 17.45
C SER A 462 -20.47 15.73 16.16
N PHE A 463 -19.98 15.14 15.06
CA PHE A 463 -20.84 14.80 13.93
C PHE A 463 -22.03 13.97 14.48
N GLY A 464 -23.20 14.09 13.85
CA GLY A 464 -24.37 13.31 14.29
C GLY A 464 -24.00 11.82 14.41
N ASP A 465 -24.57 11.11 15.39
CA ASP A 465 -24.15 9.75 15.74
C ASP A 465 -24.09 8.79 14.52
N ASP A 466 -25.00 8.96 13.56
CA ASP A 466 -25.05 8.17 12.32
C ASP A 466 -23.99 8.55 11.26
N GLU A 467 -23.42 9.76 11.35
CA GLU A 467 -22.40 10.29 10.42
C GLU A 467 -20.99 10.21 10.99
N SER A 468 -20.84 9.96 12.29
CA SER A 468 -19.55 9.90 12.97
C SER A 468 -18.71 8.69 12.52
N TRP A 469 -17.40 8.90 12.45
CA TRP A 469 -16.40 7.89 12.15
C TRP A 469 -15.41 7.73 13.28
N ASN A 470 -14.92 6.50 13.43
CA ASN A 470 -13.68 6.21 14.14
C ASN A 470 -12.59 5.98 13.08
N VAL A 471 -11.45 6.66 13.23
CA VAL A 471 -10.38 6.70 12.23
C VAL A 471 -9.04 6.50 12.91
N GLN A 472 -8.18 5.68 12.33
CA GLN A 472 -6.78 5.56 12.75
C GLN A 472 -5.87 5.85 11.56
N VAL A 473 -4.87 6.72 11.76
CA VAL A 473 -3.85 7.02 10.76
C VAL A 473 -2.70 6.03 10.90
N PHE A 474 -2.22 5.51 9.77
CA PHE A 474 -1.14 4.55 9.67
C PHE A 474 -0.04 5.07 8.75
N ARG A 475 1.19 4.60 8.97
CA ARG A 475 2.34 4.95 8.13
C ARG A 475 3.26 3.76 7.84
N SER A 476 4.01 3.93 6.76
CA SER A 476 5.29 3.28 6.53
C SER A 476 6.32 4.41 6.53
N ILE A 477 7.14 4.53 7.58
CA ILE A 477 8.15 5.59 7.68
C ILE A 477 9.20 5.23 8.73
N ASP A 478 10.40 5.79 8.63
CA ASP A 478 11.47 5.59 9.61
C ASP A 478 12.02 6.91 10.17
N ASP A 479 12.84 6.80 11.22
CA ASP A 479 13.48 7.95 11.89
C ASP A 479 14.51 8.70 11.02
N ALA A 480 14.85 8.20 9.83
CA ALA A 480 15.60 8.97 8.84
C ALA A 480 14.73 10.08 8.22
N SER A 481 13.41 9.90 8.20
CA SER A 481 12.43 10.83 7.62
C SER A 481 11.60 11.60 8.63
N VAL A 482 11.57 11.22 9.91
CA VAL A 482 10.81 11.94 10.94
C VAL A 482 11.63 12.24 12.20
N VAL A 483 11.25 13.30 12.90
CA VAL A 483 11.62 13.52 14.31
C VAL A 483 10.58 12.89 15.26
N GLY A 484 10.98 12.64 16.51
CA GLY A 484 10.07 12.27 17.59
C GLY A 484 9.87 10.76 17.82
N PHE A 485 10.55 9.90 17.06
CA PHE A 485 10.64 8.47 17.43
C PHE A 485 11.54 8.30 18.66
N PRO A 486 11.14 7.46 19.63
CA PRO A 486 11.94 7.22 20.82
C PRO A 486 13.17 6.37 20.49
N ALA A 487 14.33 6.76 21.03
CA ALA A 487 15.57 5.99 20.86
C ALA A 487 15.59 4.68 21.69
N GLU A 488 14.82 4.62 22.78
CA GLU A 488 14.76 3.45 23.66
C GLU A 488 13.85 2.35 23.08
N PRO A 489 14.35 1.12 22.84
CA PRO A 489 13.59 0.05 22.19
C PRO A 489 12.26 -0.31 22.86
N ALA A 490 12.21 -0.25 24.20
CA ALA A 490 10.99 -0.53 24.94
C ALA A 490 9.90 0.54 24.70
N ALA A 491 10.30 1.81 24.62
CA ALA A 491 9.40 2.91 24.30
C ALA A 491 8.94 2.85 22.83
N ALA A 492 9.85 2.52 21.91
CA ALA A 492 9.52 2.28 20.50
C ALA A 492 8.49 1.16 20.34
N ALA A 493 8.73 -0.01 20.97
CA ALA A 493 7.81 -1.13 20.92
C ALA A 493 6.43 -0.81 21.54
N ALA A 494 6.39 -0.02 22.62
CA ALA A 494 5.13 0.44 23.22
C ALA A 494 4.31 1.35 22.30
N MET A 495 4.94 1.97 21.30
CA MET A 495 4.30 2.75 20.24
C MET A 495 4.08 1.95 18.94
N GLY A 496 4.28 0.63 18.96
CA GLY A 496 4.15 -0.23 17.77
C GLY A 496 5.26 -0.05 16.73
N LEU A 497 6.34 0.65 17.11
CA LEU A 497 7.52 0.80 16.26
C LEU A 497 8.41 -0.43 16.38
N THR A 498 9.07 -0.75 15.27
CA THR A 498 10.04 -1.85 15.17
C THR A 498 11.43 -1.28 14.85
N ASN A 499 12.47 -2.10 14.90
CA ASN A 499 13.83 -1.66 14.60
C ASN A 499 14.38 -2.40 13.38
N GLY A 500 15.01 -1.64 12.49
CA GLY A 500 15.88 -2.13 11.41
C GLY A 500 17.35 -2.11 11.83
N LYS A 501 18.26 -1.96 10.87
CA LYS A 501 19.69 -1.79 11.16
C LYS A 501 19.95 -0.31 11.46
N ASP A 502 20.06 0.01 12.75
CA ASP A 502 20.30 1.37 13.27
C ASP A 502 19.18 2.40 12.93
N VAL A 503 17.98 1.94 12.57
CA VAL A 503 16.79 2.80 12.30
C VAL A 503 15.55 2.28 13.02
N THR A 504 14.72 3.20 13.51
CA THR A 504 13.39 2.94 14.08
C THR A 504 12.34 3.06 12.99
N ILE A 505 11.47 2.06 12.85
CA ILE A 505 10.56 1.88 11.72
C ILE A 505 9.11 1.79 12.21
N ASP A 506 8.27 2.66 11.66
CA ASP A 506 6.81 2.54 11.67
C ASP A 506 6.37 1.73 10.45
N ARG A 507 5.70 0.61 10.71
CA ARG A 507 5.11 -0.29 9.70
C ARG A 507 3.64 -0.55 9.99
N SER A 508 2.98 0.44 10.58
CA SER A 508 1.60 0.35 11.04
C SER A 508 0.61 0.16 9.88
N ILE A 509 0.95 0.56 8.64
CA ILE A 509 0.11 0.23 7.47
C ILE A 509 0.00 -1.29 7.28
N GLN A 510 1.13 -2.00 7.27
CA GLN A 510 1.09 -3.47 7.14
C GLN A 510 0.31 -4.10 8.29
N ALA A 511 0.48 -3.62 9.52
CA ALA A 511 -0.28 -4.10 10.67
C ALA A 511 -1.80 -3.86 10.49
N GLY A 512 -2.19 -2.67 10.02
CA GLY A 512 -3.58 -2.34 9.70
C GLY A 512 -4.19 -3.28 8.68
N TYR A 513 -3.51 -3.54 7.57
CA TYR A 513 -3.96 -4.51 6.56
C TYR A 513 -4.11 -5.92 7.16
N VAL A 514 -3.09 -6.43 7.84
CA VAL A 514 -3.09 -7.79 8.42
C VAL A 514 -4.23 -7.96 9.41
N GLU A 515 -4.42 -7.02 10.34
CA GLU A 515 -5.48 -7.15 11.33
C GLU A 515 -6.89 -6.98 10.73
N ALA A 516 -7.05 -6.10 9.74
CA ALA A 516 -8.30 -5.97 8.99
C ALA A 516 -8.68 -7.28 8.25
N ILE A 517 -7.70 -7.94 7.63
CA ILE A 517 -7.90 -9.25 6.99
C ILE A 517 -8.25 -10.32 8.02
N ARG A 518 -7.55 -10.34 9.16
CA ARG A 518 -7.77 -11.33 10.22
C ARG A 518 -9.16 -11.22 10.85
N ARG A 519 -9.68 -10.00 11.02
CA ARG A 519 -11.04 -9.80 11.57
C ARG A 519 -12.16 -10.04 10.55
N ALA A 520 -11.85 -10.05 9.25
CA ALA A 520 -12.83 -10.22 8.18
C ALA A 520 -13.68 -11.50 8.32
N ARG A 521 -14.98 -11.37 8.08
CA ARG A 521 -16.01 -12.40 8.27
C ARG A 521 -16.71 -12.84 7.00
N ARG A 522 -16.93 -11.92 6.06
CA ARG A 522 -17.79 -12.09 4.89
C ARG A 522 -17.00 -11.92 3.61
N PHE A 523 -16.36 -10.77 3.41
CA PHE A 523 -15.60 -10.54 2.19
C PHE A 523 -14.51 -9.48 2.34
N ILE A 524 -13.57 -9.51 1.40
CA ILE A 524 -12.55 -8.49 1.20
C ILE A 524 -12.61 -8.00 -0.25
N TYR A 525 -12.62 -6.68 -0.44
CA TYR A 525 -12.50 -6.04 -1.75
C TYR A 525 -11.26 -5.15 -1.76
N VAL A 526 -10.37 -5.35 -2.72
CA VAL A 526 -9.09 -4.63 -2.85
C VAL A 526 -9.01 -4.02 -4.23
N GLU A 527 -8.62 -2.75 -4.30
CA GLU A 527 -8.12 -2.11 -5.53
C GLU A 527 -6.70 -1.65 -5.24
N ASN A 528 -5.71 -2.17 -5.97
CA ASN A 528 -4.32 -1.81 -5.73
C ASN A 528 -3.46 -1.83 -7.00
N GLN A 529 -2.63 -0.80 -7.17
CA GLN A 529 -1.64 -0.70 -8.26
C GLN A 529 -0.69 -1.90 -8.32
N TYR A 530 -0.28 -2.41 -7.16
CA TYR A 530 0.56 -3.60 -7.07
C TYR A 530 -0.09 -4.63 -6.16
N PHE A 531 0.10 -5.90 -6.50
CA PHE A 531 -0.34 -7.00 -5.65
C PHE A 531 0.71 -8.11 -5.70
N LEU A 532 1.69 -8.03 -4.79
CA LEU A 532 2.79 -8.97 -4.68
C LEU A 532 3.33 -9.03 -3.25
N GLY A 533 3.61 -10.24 -2.76
CA GLY A 533 3.98 -10.44 -1.36
C GLY A 533 3.96 -11.91 -0.93
N GLY A 534 4.45 -12.16 0.28
CA GLY A 534 4.52 -13.51 0.85
C GLY A 534 5.57 -14.40 0.18
N CYS A 535 6.71 -13.86 -0.27
CA CYS A 535 7.68 -14.62 -1.05
C CYS A 535 8.21 -15.88 -0.37
N ALA A 536 8.22 -15.91 0.97
CA ALA A 536 8.56 -17.10 1.75
C ALA A 536 7.68 -18.34 1.42
N SER A 537 6.47 -18.12 0.91
CA SER A 537 5.51 -19.14 0.50
C SER A 537 5.44 -19.38 -1.02
N TRP A 538 6.19 -18.63 -1.84
CA TRP A 538 6.23 -18.84 -3.30
C TRP A 538 6.88 -20.19 -3.66
N ALA A 539 6.58 -20.72 -4.85
CA ALA A 539 7.20 -21.96 -5.33
C ALA A 539 8.71 -21.79 -5.59
N GLU A 540 9.12 -20.61 -6.04
CA GLU A 540 10.49 -20.21 -6.38
C GLU A 540 10.78 -18.77 -5.91
N ASP A 541 12.04 -18.34 -5.99
CA ASP A 541 12.50 -16.99 -5.59
C ASP A 541 12.07 -16.58 -4.15
N ARG A 542 12.09 -17.54 -3.22
CA ARG A 542 11.65 -17.34 -1.82
C ARG A 542 12.49 -16.34 -1.03
N ASP A 543 13.67 -16.03 -1.52
CA ASP A 543 14.65 -15.08 -0.98
C ASP A 543 14.58 -13.69 -1.64
N ALA A 544 13.58 -13.43 -2.50
CA ALA A 544 13.40 -12.13 -3.17
C ALA A 544 13.21 -10.94 -2.20
N GLY A 545 12.92 -11.20 -0.93
CA GLY A 545 12.79 -10.19 0.11
C GLY A 545 11.45 -9.46 0.13
N CYS A 546 10.43 -9.98 -0.56
CA CYS A 546 9.05 -9.48 -0.57
C CYS A 546 8.22 -10.16 0.54
N LEU A 547 8.50 -9.78 1.79
CA LEU A 547 8.04 -10.43 3.01
C LEU A 547 6.74 -9.88 3.60
N ASN A 548 6.13 -8.87 2.98
CA ASN A 548 4.84 -8.34 3.37
C ASN A 548 3.79 -9.46 3.35
N LEU A 549 2.89 -9.42 4.34
CA LEU A 549 2.01 -10.55 4.64
C LEU A 549 0.65 -10.46 3.98
N VAL A 550 0.34 -9.37 3.26
CA VAL A 550 -1.03 -9.08 2.84
C VAL A 550 -1.61 -10.18 1.93
N PRO A 551 -0.92 -10.61 0.84
CA PRO A 551 -1.47 -11.66 -0.02
C PRO A 551 -1.65 -13.00 0.69
N VAL A 552 -0.67 -13.41 1.50
CA VAL A 552 -0.73 -14.70 2.22
C VAL A 552 -1.80 -14.69 3.31
N GLU A 553 -2.02 -13.57 4.00
CA GLU A 553 -3.10 -13.43 4.98
C GLU A 553 -4.49 -13.54 4.33
N ILE A 554 -4.69 -12.95 3.14
CA ILE A 554 -5.95 -13.09 2.39
C ILE A 554 -6.17 -14.57 2.04
N ALA A 555 -5.16 -15.25 1.49
CA ALA A 555 -5.29 -16.67 1.11
C ALA A 555 -5.52 -17.57 2.33
N LEU A 556 -4.84 -17.32 3.45
CA LEU A 556 -5.04 -18.07 4.69
C LEU A 556 -6.42 -17.79 5.32
N LYS A 557 -6.93 -16.56 5.24
CA LYS A 557 -8.29 -16.23 5.64
C LYS A 557 -9.31 -17.01 4.82
N VAL A 558 -9.21 -16.96 3.48
CA VAL A 558 -10.08 -17.74 2.58
C VAL A 558 -10.00 -19.24 2.93
N ALA A 559 -8.79 -19.78 3.05
CA ALA A 559 -8.57 -21.19 3.40
C ALA A 559 -9.19 -21.58 4.75
N ALA A 560 -9.09 -20.71 5.77
CA ALA A 560 -9.71 -20.96 7.07
C ALA A 560 -11.24 -21.00 6.97
N LYS A 561 -11.86 -20.10 6.20
CA LYS A 561 -13.33 -20.08 5.99
C LYS A 561 -13.81 -21.33 5.23
N ILE A 562 -13.08 -21.75 4.20
CA ILE A 562 -13.35 -22.99 3.46
C ILE A 562 -13.32 -24.20 4.40
N ARG A 563 -12.26 -24.36 5.21
CA ARG A 563 -12.16 -25.49 6.16
C ARG A 563 -13.26 -25.50 7.22
N ARG A 564 -13.83 -24.33 7.55
CA ARG A 564 -14.97 -24.19 8.46
C ARG A 564 -16.33 -24.35 7.77
N GLY A 565 -16.37 -24.49 6.45
CA GLY A 565 -17.63 -24.53 5.69
C GLY A 565 -18.38 -23.19 5.70
N GLU A 566 -17.68 -22.09 5.96
CA GLU A 566 -18.25 -20.74 6.04
C GLU A 566 -18.05 -20.00 4.73
N ARG A 567 -19.06 -19.25 4.31
CA ARG A 567 -18.96 -18.49 3.06
C ARG A 567 -18.05 -17.27 3.23
N PHE A 568 -17.15 -17.08 2.27
CA PHE A 568 -16.26 -15.94 2.20
C PHE A 568 -15.86 -15.66 0.75
N ALA A 569 -15.59 -14.41 0.40
CA ALA A 569 -15.06 -14.04 -0.91
C ALA A 569 -13.98 -12.95 -0.83
N ALA A 570 -12.98 -13.04 -1.70
CA ALA A 570 -11.96 -12.03 -1.89
C ALA A 570 -11.96 -11.60 -3.36
N TYR A 571 -12.00 -10.29 -3.57
CA TYR A 571 -12.00 -9.64 -4.88
C TYR A 571 -10.80 -8.70 -4.93
N VAL A 572 -9.93 -8.88 -5.92
CA VAL A 572 -8.71 -8.07 -6.09
C VAL A 572 -8.73 -7.46 -7.48
N VAL A 573 -8.70 -6.13 -7.56
CA VAL A 573 -8.60 -5.37 -8.80
C VAL A 573 -7.21 -4.73 -8.85
N THR A 574 -6.45 -5.04 -9.90
CA THR A 574 -5.13 -4.46 -10.17
C THR A 574 -5.12 -3.83 -11.56
N PRO A 575 -4.13 -3.00 -11.92
CA PRO A 575 -3.98 -2.63 -13.32
C PRO A 575 -3.68 -3.89 -14.14
N MET A 576 -4.00 -3.86 -15.45
CA MET A 576 -3.69 -4.99 -16.33
C MET A 576 -2.18 -5.26 -16.37
N TRP A 577 -1.38 -4.19 -16.32
CA TRP A 577 0.04 -4.22 -16.01
C TRP A 577 0.44 -2.91 -15.29
N PRO A 578 1.53 -2.89 -14.50
CA PRO A 578 2.09 -1.65 -13.95
C PRO A 578 2.50 -0.64 -15.02
N GLU A 579 2.24 0.65 -14.81
CA GLU A 579 2.52 1.73 -15.77
C GLU A 579 3.96 1.68 -16.30
N GLY A 580 4.07 1.82 -17.62
CA GLY A 580 5.32 1.74 -18.36
C GLY A 580 5.22 0.76 -19.53
N GLU A 581 6.25 0.72 -20.39
CA GLU A 581 6.25 -0.20 -21.52
C GLU A 581 6.07 -1.66 -21.03
N PRO A 582 5.00 -2.37 -21.42
CA PRO A 582 4.64 -3.65 -20.80
C PRO A 582 5.67 -4.75 -21.06
N GLY A 583 6.41 -4.65 -22.18
CA GLY A 583 7.53 -5.54 -22.51
C GLY A 583 8.85 -5.21 -21.80
N GLY A 584 8.94 -4.08 -21.10
CA GLY A 584 10.15 -3.59 -20.44
C GLY A 584 10.59 -4.41 -19.23
N ASP A 585 11.88 -4.38 -18.91
CA ASP A 585 12.49 -5.23 -17.87
C ASP A 585 11.87 -5.04 -16.48
N SER A 586 11.48 -3.80 -16.12
CA SER A 586 10.85 -3.50 -14.82
C SER A 586 9.43 -4.07 -14.73
N VAL A 587 8.58 -3.73 -15.70
CA VAL A 587 7.18 -4.20 -15.74
C VAL A 587 7.12 -5.73 -15.77
N GLN A 588 7.98 -6.37 -16.57
CA GLN A 588 8.05 -7.82 -16.65
C GLN A 588 8.53 -8.49 -15.35
N ALA A 589 9.45 -7.87 -14.61
CA ALA A 589 9.87 -8.37 -13.31
C ALA A 589 8.73 -8.29 -12.28
N ILE A 590 7.99 -7.18 -12.27
CA ILE A 590 6.86 -6.97 -11.36
C ILE A 590 5.73 -7.96 -11.67
N LEU A 591 5.40 -8.16 -12.95
CA LEU A 591 4.40 -9.14 -13.38
C LEU A 591 4.78 -10.57 -12.94
N ARG A 592 6.07 -10.92 -12.94
CA ARG A 592 6.53 -12.21 -12.40
C ARG A 592 6.24 -12.33 -10.89
N TRP A 593 6.50 -11.30 -10.11
CA TRP A 593 6.21 -11.32 -8.67
C TRP A 593 4.71 -11.41 -8.38
N ASN A 594 3.90 -10.70 -9.16
CA ASN A 594 2.44 -10.85 -9.12
C ASN A 594 2.04 -12.31 -9.47
N ARG A 595 2.59 -12.88 -10.54
CA ARG A 595 2.33 -14.27 -10.96
C ARG A 595 2.61 -15.27 -9.83
N LEU A 596 3.79 -15.21 -9.22
CA LEU A 596 4.17 -16.10 -8.11
C LEU A 596 3.28 -15.92 -6.88
N THR A 597 2.86 -14.68 -6.62
CA THR A 597 1.92 -14.37 -5.53
C THR A 597 0.55 -15.00 -5.80
N VAL A 598 0.01 -14.84 -7.00
CA VAL A 598 -1.28 -15.41 -7.40
C VAL A 598 -1.27 -16.94 -7.36
N GLU A 599 -0.19 -17.58 -7.83
CA GLU A 599 -0.01 -19.04 -7.74
C GLU A 599 0.04 -19.53 -6.30
N MET A 600 0.79 -18.85 -5.44
CA MET A 600 0.82 -19.15 -4.01
C MET A 600 -0.58 -19.09 -3.41
N MET A 601 -1.35 -18.03 -3.70
CA MET A 601 -2.68 -17.87 -3.13
C MET A 601 -3.65 -18.95 -3.60
N TYR A 602 -3.72 -19.23 -4.90
CA TYR A 602 -4.57 -20.30 -5.42
C TYR A 602 -4.14 -21.68 -4.94
N GLY A 603 -2.83 -21.92 -4.77
CA GLY A 603 -2.33 -23.16 -4.16
C GLY A 603 -2.80 -23.36 -2.71
N ILE A 604 -2.78 -22.29 -1.90
CA ILE A 604 -3.29 -22.32 -0.51
C ILE A 604 -4.81 -22.57 -0.49
N VAL A 605 -5.56 -21.88 -1.35
CA VAL A 605 -7.03 -22.03 -1.46
C VAL A 605 -7.40 -23.43 -1.94
N MET A 606 -6.74 -23.94 -2.98
CA MET A 606 -7.01 -25.27 -3.51
C MET A 606 -6.70 -26.35 -2.48
N LYS A 607 -5.59 -26.23 -1.74
CA LYS A 607 -5.31 -27.15 -0.64
C LYS A 607 -6.45 -27.16 0.39
N ALA A 608 -7.01 -26.00 0.73
CA ALA A 608 -8.13 -25.93 1.67
C ALA A 608 -9.41 -26.58 1.12
N ILE A 609 -9.68 -26.46 -0.18
CA ILE A 609 -10.79 -27.15 -0.87
C ILE A 609 -10.61 -28.66 -0.78
N ASP A 610 -9.39 -29.15 -1.03
CA ASP A 610 -9.05 -30.57 -0.91
C ASP A 610 -9.17 -31.06 0.54
N ASP A 611 -8.61 -30.32 1.51
CA ASP A 611 -8.68 -30.62 2.94
C ASP A 611 -10.15 -30.71 3.42
N ALA A 612 -11.05 -29.90 2.85
CA ALA A 612 -12.48 -29.87 3.16
C ALA A 612 -13.30 -30.93 2.40
N GLY A 613 -12.69 -31.73 1.50
CA GLY A 613 -13.38 -32.73 0.70
C GLY A 613 -14.28 -32.16 -0.40
N LEU A 614 -14.01 -30.92 -0.83
CA LEU A 614 -14.81 -30.18 -1.81
C LEU A 614 -14.24 -30.24 -3.24
N ARG A 615 -13.23 -31.08 -3.49
CA ARG A 615 -12.64 -31.28 -4.81
C ARG A 615 -13.69 -31.65 -5.85
N GLY A 616 -13.69 -30.95 -6.98
CA GLY A 616 -14.68 -31.11 -8.06
C GLY A 616 -16.10 -30.59 -7.73
N GLN A 617 -16.33 -30.10 -6.51
CA GLN A 617 -17.62 -29.51 -6.08
C GLN A 617 -17.53 -27.99 -5.91
N ALA A 618 -16.35 -27.47 -5.55
CA ALA A 618 -16.08 -26.05 -5.42
C ALA A 618 -14.90 -25.65 -6.29
N HIS A 619 -15.00 -24.47 -6.92
CA HIS A 619 -13.93 -23.89 -7.72
C HIS A 619 -13.13 -22.89 -6.86
N PRO A 620 -11.79 -22.76 -6.99
CA PRO A 620 -11.04 -21.72 -6.27
C PRO A 620 -11.59 -20.30 -6.48
N CYS A 621 -12.01 -19.98 -7.71
CA CYS A 621 -12.69 -18.72 -8.06
C CYS A 621 -14.13 -18.57 -7.52
N ASP A 622 -14.69 -19.54 -6.78
CA ASP A 622 -15.87 -19.30 -5.95
C ASP A 622 -15.53 -18.47 -4.68
N TYR A 623 -14.23 -18.31 -4.37
CA TYR A 623 -13.73 -17.66 -3.15
C TYR A 623 -12.68 -16.57 -3.39
N LEU A 624 -11.80 -16.71 -4.38
CA LEU A 624 -10.71 -15.75 -4.64
C LEU A 624 -10.72 -15.36 -6.12
N ASN A 625 -10.77 -14.06 -6.42
CA ASN A 625 -10.89 -13.56 -7.78
C ASN A 625 -9.99 -12.35 -8.03
N PHE A 626 -9.36 -12.33 -9.21
CA PHE A 626 -8.50 -11.26 -9.69
C PHE A 626 -9.10 -10.63 -10.95
N PHE A 627 -9.14 -9.30 -10.98
CA PHE A 627 -9.69 -8.49 -12.04
C PHE A 627 -8.71 -7.37 -12.41
N CYS A 628 -8.90 -6.80 -13.59
CA CYS A 628 -8.33 -5.52 -13.97
C CYS A 628 -9.40 -4.65 -14.62
N LEU A 629 -9.05 -3.41 -14.98
CA LEU A 629 -9.95 -2.50 -15.67
C LEU A 629 -9.48 -2.23 -17.10
N GLY A 630 -10.42 -2.04 -18.00
CA GLY A 630 -10.15 -1.63 -19.37
C GLY A 630 -11.33 -0.91 -19.98
N ASN A 631 -11.06 -0.16 -21.05
CA ASN A 631 -12.10 0.51 -21.82
C ASN A 631 -11.91 0.21 -23.32
N ARG A 632 -12.99 0.39 -24.07
CA ARG A 632 -13.01 0.36 -25.53
C ARG A 632 -14.11 1.30 -25.98
N GLU A 633 -13.79 2.13 -26.97
CA GLU A 633 -14.72 3.16 -27.43
C GLU A 633 -14.93 3.07 -28.94
N ALA A 634 -16.18 2.97 -29.36
CA ALA A 634 -16.56 3.20 -30.75
C ALA A 634 -16.29 4.66 -31.15
N PRO A 635 -15.77 4.91 -32.37
CA PRO A 635 -15.57 6.27 -32.86
C PRO A 635 -16.88 7.08 -32.86
N ARG A 636 -16.84 8.33 -32.40
CA ARG A 636 -17.99 9.25 -32.46
C ARG A 636 -17.78 10.38 -33.48
N PRO A 637 -18.85 10.88 -34.12
CA PRO A 637 -18.75 12.08 -34.95
C PRO A 637 -18.22 13.27 -34.16
N GLY A 638 -17.22 13.96 -34.70
CA GLY A 638 -16.59 15.11 -34.03
C GLY A 638 -15.51 14.75 -33.01
N GLU A 639 -15.15 13.46 -32.87
CA GLU A 639 -13.98 13.05 -32.08
C GLU A 639 -12.69 13.66 -32.65
N TYR A 640 -11.76 13.99 -31.74
CA TYR A 640 -10.46 14.54 -32.09
C TYR A 640 -9.72 13.67 -33.12
N SER A 641 -9.34 14.28 -34.23
CA SER A 641 -8.57 13.63 -35.29
C SER A 641 -7.11 14.05 -35.20
N PRO A 642 -6.19 13.14 -34.83
CA PRO A 642 -4.78 13.49 -34.68
C PRO A 642 -4.12 13.81 -36.02
N PRO A 643 -3.19 14.80 -36.07
CA PRO A 643 -2.47 15.15 -37.30
C PRO A 643 -1.44 14.10 -37.73
N GLU A 644 -1.02 13.22 -36.82
CA GLU A 644 -0.05 12.15 -37.07
C GLU A 644 -0.62 10.81 -36.64
N THR A 645 -0.07 9.72 -37.18
CA THR A 645 -0.38 8.35 -36.73
C THR A 645 0.82 7.74 -36.00
N PRO A 646 0.60 6.80 -35.06
CA PRO A 646 1.66 5.93 -34.56
C PRO A 646 2.31 5.11 -35.69
N ASP A 647 3.53 4.65 -35.45
CA ASP A 647 4.22 3.79 -36.40
C ASP A 647 3.51 2.44 -36.50
N VAL A 648 3.29 1.95 -37.73
CA VAL A 648 2.55 0.70 -38.01
C VAL A 648 3.19 -0.49 -37.29
N ASP A 649 2.36 -1.44 -36.86
CA ASP A 649 2.76 -2.66 -36.14
C ASP A 649 3.42 -2.45 -34.76
N THR A 650 3.37 -1.24 -34.21
CA THR A 650 3.69 -0.99 -32.80
C THR A 650 2.51 -1.32 -31.87
N ASP A 651 2.77 -1.50 -30.58
CA ASP A 651 1.72 -1.65 -29.55
C ASP A 651 0.77 -0.44 -29.58
N TYR A 652 1.32 0.77 -29.76
CA TYR A 652 0.55 2.01 -29.86
C TYR A 652 -0.41 2.00 -31.05
N TRP A 653 0.08 1.62 -32.24
CA TRP A 653 -0.75 1.52 -33.42
C TRP A 653 -1.87 0.49 -33.24
N ARG A 654 -1.56 -0.70 -32.69
CA ARG A 654 -2.58 -1.73 -32.42
C ARG A 654 -3.65 -1.26 -31.45
N ALA A 655 -3.26 -0.65 -30.32
CA ALA A 655 -4.20 -0.12 -29.34
C ALA A 655 -5.08 1.00 -29.93
N GLN A 656 -4.50 1.88 -30.77
CA GLN A 656 -5.24 2.93 -31.46
C GLN A 656 -6.24 2.38 -32.48
N VAL A 657 -5.85 1.38 -33.28
CA VAL A 657 -6.73 0.78 -34.29
C VAL A 657 -7.83 -0.07 -33.64
N ASN A 658 -7.48 -0.86 -32.63
CA ASN A 658 -8.43 -1.71 -31.91
C ASN A 658 -9.26 -0.95 -30.87
N ARG A 659 -8.93 0.33 -30.66
CA ARG A 659 -9.71 1.31 -29.90
C ARG A 659 -9.93 0.97 -28.44
N ARG A 660 -8.95 0.29 -27.85
CA ARG A 660 -8.99 -0.23 -26.49
C ARG A 660 -7.69 0.04 -25.76
N PHE A 661 -7.79 0.17 -24.44
CA PHE A 661 -6.63 0.25 -23.56
C PHE A 661 -7.06 -0.08 -22.13
N PRO A 662 -6.14 -0.56 -21.26
CA PRO A 662 -6.43 -0.67 -19.83
C PRO A 662 -6.77 0.70 -19.22
N ILE A 663 -7.65 0.67 -18.23
CA ILE A 663 -7.79 1.77 -17.27
C ILE A 663 -6.78 1.49 -16.17
N TYR A 664 -5.92 2.45 -15.87
CA TYR A 664 -4.87 2.25 -14.89
C TYR A 664 -5.44 2.34 -13.48
N VAL A 665 -5.43 1.22 -12.77
CA VAL A 665 -5.82 1.14 -11.36
C VAL A 665 -4.65 1.63 -10.52
N HIS A 666 -4.67 2.90 -10.17
CA HIS A 666 -3.72 3.50 -9.25
C HIS A 666 -4.25 3.54 -7.81
N ALA A 667 -5.49 3.12 -7.56
CA ALA A 667 -6.05 3.00 -6.22
C ALA A 667 -5.13 2.26 -5.23
N LYS A 668 -5.27 2.57 -3.93
CA LYS A 668 -4.75 1.77 -2.82
C LYS A 668 -5.83 1.65 -1.73
N LEU A 669 -6.80 0.80 -2.02
CA LEU A 669 -8.03 0.61 -1.28
C LEU A 669 -8.13 -0.82 -0.73
N MET A 670 -8.64 -0.96 0.49
CA MET A 670 -9.24 -2.22 0.94
C MET A 670 -10.52 -1.96 1.72
N ILE A 671 -11.60 -2.63 1.33
CA ILE A 671 -12.89 -2.66 2.02
C ILE A 671 -13.10 -4.05 2.62
N VAL A 672 -13.47 -4.09 3.89
CA VAL A 672 -13.73 -5.33 4.63
C VAL A 672 -15.17 -5.31 5.13
N ASP A 673 -15.93 -6.33 4.74
CA ASP A 673 -17.29 -6.60 5.21
C ASP A 673 -18.29 -5.43 5.09
N ASP A 674 -18.08 -4.50 4.14
CA ASP A 674 -18.87 -3.26 3.99
C ASP A 674 -18.87 -2.33 5.24
N GLU A 675 -18.03 -2.61 6.26
CA GLU A 675 -18.03 -1.87 7.54
C GLU A 675 -16.71 -1.16 7.84
N TYR A 676 -15.58 -1.62 7.29
CA TYR A 676 -14.26 -1.05 7.49
C TYR A 676 -13.59 -0.75 6.15
N VAL A 677 -12.92 0.40 6.04
CA VAL A 677 -12.23 0.84 4.83
C VAL A 677 -10.83 1.34 5.15
N MET A 678 -9.86 0.98 4.32
CA MET A 678 -8.52 1.55 4.31
C MET A 678 -8.25 2.28 2.99
N VAL A 679 -7.78 3.53 3.08
CA VAL A 679 -7.40 4.37 1.93
C VAL A 679 -6.06 5.03 2.22
N GLY A 680 -5.16 5.06 1.24
CA GLY A 680 -3.87 5.72 1.41
C GLY A 680 -3.02 5.70 0.15
N SER A 681 -1.70 5.84 0.34
CA SER A 681 -0.71 5.82 -0.75
C SER A 681 0.00 4.47 -0.91
N ALA A 682 -0.11 3.58 0.10
CA ALA A 682 0.66 2.34 0.17
C ALA A 682 0.15 1.24 -0.75
N ASN A 683 1.02 0.83 -1.67
CA ASN A 683 0.80 -0.31 -2.53
C ASN A 683 0.91 -1.65 -1.76
N LEU A 684 0.33 -2.72 -2.30
CA LEU A 684 0.54 -4.07 -1.77
C LEU A 684 1.79 -4.69 -2.39
N ASN A 685 2.93 -4.09 -2.02
CA ASN A 685 4.28 -4.55 -2.31
C ASN A 685 5.20 -4.27 -1.10
N GLU A 686 6.42 -4.76 -1.15
CA GLU A 686 7.41 -4.57 -0.09
C GLU A 686 7.89 -3.12 -0.01
N ARG A 687 8.05 -2.44 -1.16
CA ARG A 687 8.39 -1.01 -1.22
C ARG A 687 7.51 -0.15 -0.32
N SER A 688 6.20 -0.37 -0.30
CA SER A 688 5.26 0.39 0.50
C SER A 688 5.06 -0.18 1.91
N LEU A 689 5.19 -1.50 2.12
CA LEU A 689 4.79 -2.15 3.38
C LEU A 689 5.94 -2.44 4.35
N ALA A 690 7.20 -2.38 3.91
CA ALA A 690 8.36 -2.65 4.76
C ALA A 690 8.59 -1.60 5.86
N GLY A 691 8.11 -0.37 5.67
CA GLY A 691 8.29 0.76 6.60
C GLY A 691 9.58 1.57 6.39
N ASN A 692 10.65 0.94 5.92
CA ASN A 692 11.97 1.58 5.73
C ASN A 692 12.38 1.73 4.25
N ARG A 693 11.45 1.50 3.31
CA ARG A 693 11.64 1.68 1.87
C ARG A 693 11.03 3.03 1.45
N ASP A 694 9.89 3.04 0.78
CA ASP A 694 9.16 4.28 0.51
C ASP A 694 8.43 4.75 1.76
N SER A 695 8.30 6.08 1.93
CA SER A 695 7.43 6.60 2.98
C SER A 695 5.98 6.64 2.49
N GLU A 696 5.05 6.08 3.26
CA GLU A 696 3.63 6.00 2.92
C GLU A 696 2.74 6.50 4.06
N ILE A 697 1.48 6.81 3.75
CA ILE A 697 0.44 7.16 4.71
C ILE A 697 -0.89 6.53 4.29
N ALA A 698 -1.66 6.08 5.27
CA ALA A 698 -3.01 5.59 5.05
C ALA A 698 -3.88 5.91 6.27
N GLN A 699 -5.19 5.78 6.10
CA GLN A 699 -6.14 5.70 7.21
C GLN A 699 -6.87 4.36 7.13
N GLY A 700 -7.30 3.85 8.29
CA GLY A 700 -8.36 2.87 8.37
C GLY A 700 -9.49 3.36 9.25
N SER A 701 -10.73 3.18 8.80
CA SER A 701 -11.89 3.77 9.45
C SER A 701 -13.16 2.96 9.27
N TYR A 702 -14.11 3.22 10.16
CA TYR A 702 -15.45 2.65 10.17
C TYR A 702 -16.43 3.64 10.82
N GLN A 703 -17.71 3.44 10.56
CA GLN A 703 -18.78 4.17 11.23
C GLN A 703 -19.35 3.30 12.37
N PRO A 704 -19.22 3.71 13.65
CA PRO A 704 -19.74 2.95 14.79
C PRO A 704 -21.23 2.58 14.69
N ALA A 705 -22.04 3.42 14.07
CA ALA A 705 -23.47 3.20 13.87
C ALA A 705 -23.80 2.18 12.77
N HIS A 706 -22.86 1.88 11.86
CA HIS A 706 -23.11 1.09 10.64
C HIS A 706 -22.27 -0.19 10.57
N LEU A 707 -22.22 -0.94 11.67
CA LEU A 707 -21.50 -2.21 11.75
C LEU A 707 -22.40 -3.42 11.47
N ASN A 708 -21.82 -4.54 11.02
CA ASN A 708 -22.56 -5.79 10.81
C ASN A 708 -23.13 -6.40 12.10
N GLY A 709 -22.63 -5.98 13.27
CA GLY A 709 -23.18 -6.35 14.58
C GLY A 709 -24.40 -5.53 15.02
N GLY A 710 -24.81 -4.52 14.23
CA GLY A 710 -25.94 -3.65 14.54
C GLY A 710 -27.32 -4.29 14.27
N PRO A 711 -28.42 -3.54 14.48
CA PRO A 711 -29.80 -4.06 14.42
C PRO A 711 -30.19 -4.70 13.08
N SER A 712 -29.64 -4.21 11.96
CA SER A 712 -29.89 -4.76 10.62
C SER A 712 -29.10 -6.03 10.32
N GLY A 713 -28.07 -6.36 11.12
CA GLY A 713 -27.13 -7.47 10.87
C GLY A 713 -26.21 -7.30 9.65
N ARG A 714 -26.32 -6.16 8.93
CA ARG A 714 -25.50 -5.82 7.77
C ARG A 714 -25.16 -4.33 7.75
N ALA A 715 -23.90 -4.01 7.52
CA ALA A 715 -23.44 -2.64 7.33
C ALA A 715 -24.06 -2.02 6.07
N ARG A 716 -24.67 -0.84 6.22
CA ARG A 716 -25.35 -0.07 5.15
C ARG A 716 -25.06 1.44 5.25
N GLY A 717 -23.87 1.76 5.77
CA GLY A 717 -23.35 3.11 5.86
C GLY A 717 -22.61 3.54 4.59
N LEU A 718 -21.75 4.54 4.73
CA LEU A 718 -20.96 5.13 3.64
C LEU A 718 -19.89 4.19 3.09
N VAL A 719 -19.33 3.26 3.90
CA VAL A 719 -18.40 2.23 3.40
C VAL A 719 -19.09 1.32 2.38
N HIS A 720 -20.26 0.79 2.74
CA HIS A 720 -21.13 0.03 1.82
C HIS A 720 -21.46 0.82 0.56
N ALA A 721 -21.85 2.09 0.72
CA ALA A 721 -22.26 2.91 -0.41
C ALA A 721 -21.11 3.23 -1.37
N PHE A 722 -19.92 3.49 -0.84
CA PHE A 722 -18.72 3.70 -1.64
C PHE A 722 -18.38 2.44 -2.44
N ARG A 723 -18.43 1.25 -1.82
CA ARG A 723 -18.21 -0.02 -2.51
C ARG A 723 -19.23 -0.27 -3.63
N MET A 724 -20.51 0.00 -3.38
CA MET A 724 -21.55 -0.10 -4.41
C MET A 724 -21.34 0.91 -5.56
N SER A 725 -20.86 2.12 -5.26
CA SER A 725 -20.52 3.15 -6.26
C SER A 725 -19.36 2.75 -7.16
N LEU A 726 -18.31 2.16 -6.59
CA LEU A 726 -17.20 1.58 -7.35
C LEU A 726 -17.68 0.43 -8.24
N TRP A 727 -18.50 -0.48 -7.70
CA TRP A 727 -19.05 -1.58 -8.50
C TRP A 727 -19.99 -1.10 -9.60
N HIS A 728 -20.71 0.00 -9.39
CA HIS A 728 -21.53 0.62 -10.41
C HIS A 728 -20.66 1.13 -11.58
N GLU A 729 -19.59 1.87 -11.29
CA GLU A 729 -18.59 2.30 -12.29
C GLU A 729 -17.94 1.11 -13.01
N HIS A 730 -17.56 0.07 -12.28
CA HIS A 730 -16.84 -1.05 -12.89
C HIS A 730 -17.74 -1.94 -13.76
N LEU A 731 -19.04 -2.00 -13.46
CA LEU A 731 -19.98 -2.90 -14.12
C LEU A 731 -20.96 -2.21 -15.08
N MET A 732 -21.04 -0.86 -15.11
CA MET A 732 -21.86 0.02 -15.98
C MET A 732 -23.16 -0.59 -16.53
N GLY A 733 -23.98 -1.23 -15.69
CA GLY A 733 -25.30 -1.75 -16.08
C GLY A 733 -25.37 -3.23 -16.47
N HIS A 734 -24.30 -4.02 -16.38
CA HIS A 734 -24.37 -5.49 -16.46
C HIS A 734 -25.15 -6.16 -15.32
N ALA A 735 -25.62 -5.39 -14.33
CA ALA A 735 -26.49 -5.83 -13.24
C ALA A 735 -27.91 -6.28 -13.68
N GLY A 736 -28.30 -6.05 -14.94
CA GLY A 736 -29.67 -6.33 -15.43
C GLY A 736 -29.83 -7.55 -16.34
N GLY A 737 -28.76 -8.13 -16.89
CA GLY A 737 -28.84 -9.11 -17.99
C GLY A 737 -28.86 -10.59 -17.58
N GLY A 738 -28.52 -10.90 -16.32
CA GLY A 738 -28.17 -12.26 -15.88
C GLY A 738 -28.95 -12.76 -14.67
N GLY A 739 -30.28 -12.64 -14.66
CA GLY A 739 -31.20 -13.36 -13.77
C GLY A 739 -31.22 -12.97 -12.28
N GLY A 740 -30.15 -12.40 -11.72
CA GLY A 740 -30.11 -11.78 -10.40
C GLY A 740 -30.07 -10.27 -10.58
N GLY A 741 -31.10 -9.54 -10.15
CA GLY A 741 -31.09 -8.08 -10.22
C GLY A 741 -29.99 -7.46 -9.35
N GLU A 742 -29.85 -6.12 -9.37
CA GLU A 742 -28.86 -5.35 -8.59
C GLU A 742 -28.72 -5.75 -7.12
N GLY A 743 -29.77 -6.34 -6.53
CA GLY A 743 -29.76 -6.88 -5.17
C GLY A 743 -28.69 -7.95 -4.91
N VAL A 744 -28.18 -8.66 -5.93
CA VAL A 744 -27.16 -9.69 -5.75
C VAL A 744 -25.84 -9.11 -5.21
N PHE A 745 -25.52 -7.85 -5.55
CA PHE A 745 -24.31 -7.16 -5.09
C PHE A 745 -24.39 -6.65 -3.65
N LEU A 746 -25.54 -6.82 -2.98
CA LEU A 746 -25.72 -6.49 -1.57
C LEU A 746 -25.12 -7.55 -0.63
N GLU A 747 -24.77 -8.72 -1.17
CA GLU A 747 -24.14 -9.83 -0.45
C GLU A 747 -22.88 -10.33 -1.16
N PRO A 748 -21.76 -9.57 -1.09
CA PRO A 748 -20.54 -9.88 -1.82
C PRO A 748 -19.91 -11.22 -1.45
N GLU A 749 -20.20 -11.78 -0.27
CA GLU A 749 -19.73 -13.10 0.13
C GLU A 749 -20.42 -14.25 -0.63
N SER A 750 -21.63 -14.01 -1.16
CA SER A 750 -22.48 -15.07 -1.70
C SER A 750 -21.91 -15.67 -2.99
N ALA A 751 -22.15 -16.96 -3.21
CA ALA A 751 -21.78 -17.63 -4.46
C ALA A 751 -22.44 -16.98 -5.68
N GLU A 752 -23.67 -16.51 -5.51
CA GLU A 752 -24.43 -15.84 -6.56
C GLU A 752 -23.76 -14.54 -6.98
N CYS A 753 -23.36 -13.70 -6.01
CA CYS A 753 -22.63 -12.46 -6.27
C CYS A 753 -21.28 -12.72 -6.94
N VAL A 754 -20.47 -13.62 -6.40
CA VAL A 754 -19.16 -13.96 -6.99
C VAL A 754 -19.32 -14.37 -8.45
N ARG A 755 -20.28 -15.24 -8.74
CA ARG A 755 -20.53 -15.71 -10.11
C ARG A 755 -21.13 -14.63 -11.00
N ALA A 756 -21.95 -13.72 -10.47
CA ALA A 756 -22.49 -12.60 -11.23
C ALA A 756 -21.38 -11.62 -11.64
N VAL A 757 -20.49 -11.25 -10.71
CA VAL A 757 -19.33 -10.38 -10.99
C VAL A 757 -18.42 -11.02 -12.02
N ARG A 758 -18.10 -12.32 -11.87
CA ARG A 758 -17.27 -13.05 -12.84
C ARG A 758 -17.90 -13.11 -14.24
N ARG A 759 -19.18 -13.45 -14.34
CA ARG A 759 -19.89 -13.48 -15.64
C ARG A 759 -19.89 -12.10 -16.30
N ALA A 760 -20.09 -11.04 -15.53
CA ALA A 760 -20.02 -9.68 -16.06
C ALA A 760 -18.61 -9.38 -16.58
N ALA A 761 -17.57 -9.69 -15.82
CA ALA A 761 -16.19 -9.49 -16.25
C ALA A 761 -15.83 -10.32 -17.51
N GLU A 762 -16.23 -11.59 -17.56
CA GLU A 762 -16.04 -12.48 -18.72
C GLU A 762 -16.74 -11.91 -19.96
N ALA A 763 -17.98 -11.42 -19.84
CA ALA A 763 -18.68 -10.77 -20.94
C ALA A 763 -18.00 -9.48 -21.42
N THR A 764 -17.49 -8.65 -20.49
CA THR A 764 -16.72 -7.45 -20.83
C THR A 764 -15.40 -7.81 -21.51
N TRP A 765 -14.72 -8.90 -21.11
CA TRP A 765 -13.51 -9.40 -21.78
C TRP A 765 -13.77 -9.82 -23.22
N ASP A 766 -14.87 -10.52 -23.47
CA ASP A 766 -15.25 -10.92 -24.82
C ASP A 766 -15.50 -9.68 -25.70
N ALA A 767 -16.16 -8.65 -25.17
CA ALA A 767 -16.35 -7.36 -25.84
C ALA A 767 -15.02 -6.58 -26.03
N TYR A 768 -14.11 -6.66 -25.05
CA TYR A 768 -12.80 -6.03 -25.11
C TYR A 768 -11.91 -6.68 -26.19
N THR A 769 -11.99 -8.00 -26.35
CA THR A 769 -11.08 -8.77 -27.20
C THR A 769 -11.59 -9.03 -28.62
N LYS A 770 -12.90 -9.01 -28.87
CA LYS A 770 -13.48 -9.31 -30.19
C LYS A 770 -13.03 -8.36 -31.31
N ASP A 771 -13.17 -8.82 -32.55
CA ASP A 771 -12.74 -8.07 -33.75
C ASP A 771 -13.54 -6.78 -33.98
N THR A 772 -14.82 -6.74 -33.59
CA THR A 772 -15.67 -5.57 -33.77
C THR A 772 -15.46 -4.55 -32.65
N VAL A 773 -15.16 -3.31 -33.01
CA VAL A 773 -15.04 -2.19 -32.07
C VAL A 773 -16.43 -1.70 -31.64
N GLU A 774 -16.68 -1.69 -30.35
CA GLU A 774 -17.87 -1.12 -29.72
C GLU A 774 -17.52 -0.47 -28.38
N ASP A 775 -18.42 0.38 -27.88
CA ASP A 775 -18.34 0.90 -26.51
C ASP A 775 -18.46 -0.28 -25.53
N LEU A 776 -17.54 -0.38 -24.55
CA LEU A 776 -17.68 -1.41 -23.52
C LEU A 776 -18.91 -1.13 -22.63
N PRO A 777 -19.63 -2.19 -22.23
CA PRO A 777 -20.78 -2.07 -21.33
C PRO A 777 -20.39 -2.00 -19.84
N GLY A 778 -19.10 -1.87 -19.54
CA GLY A 778 -18.49 -1.91 -18.20
C GLY A 778 -16.97 -1.91 -18.32
N HIS A 779 -16.28 -1.70 -17.21
CA HIS A 779 -14.81 -1.60 -17.18
C HIS A 779 -14.13 -2.83 -16.58
N LEU A 780 -14.85 -3.63 -15.78
CA LEU A 780 -14.29 -4.78 -15.10
C LEU A 780 -13.97 -5.90 -16.09
N LEU A 781 -12.70 -6.32 -16.10
CA LEU A 781 -12.19 -7.45 -16.86
C LEU A 781 -11.65 -8.50 -15.89
N PRO A 782 -11.72 -9.81 -16.19
CA PRO A 782 -10.87 -10.77 -15.51
C PRO A 782 -9.42 -10.32 -15.69
N PHE A 783 -8.61 -10.44 -14.64
CA PHE A 783 -7.17 -10.37 -14.83
C PHE A 783 -6.81 -11.47 -15.86
N PRO A 784 -5.91 -11.26 -16.84
CA PRO A 784 -5.78 -12.12 -18.03
C PRO A 784 -5.09 -13.48 -17.76
N ILE A 785 -5.59 -14.18 -16.75
CA ILE A 785 -5.25 -15.53 -16.33
C ILE A 785 -6.52 -16.38 -16.27
N THR A 786 -6.35 -17.68 -16.40
CA THR A 786 -7.36 -18.68 -16.08
C THR A 786 -6.91 -19.50 -14.88
N VAL A 787 -7.88 -20.08 -14.17
CA VAL A 787 -7.62 -20.94 -13.03
C VAL A 787 -8.41 -22.23 -13.23
N SER A 788 -7.73 -23.36 -13.19
CA SER A 788 -8.39 -24.67 -13.31
C SER A 788 -9.12 -25.05 -12.02
N GLU A 789 -9.96 -26.09 -12.10
CA GLU A 789 -10.60 -26.69 -10.91
C GLU A 789 -9.58 -27.26 -9.90
N PHE A 790 -8.31 -27.42 -10.30
CA PHE A 790 -7.20 -27.87 -9.46
C PHE A 790 -6.29 -26.72 -9.00
N GLY A 791 -6.71 -25.47 -9.18
CA GLY A 791 -5.96 -24.28 -8.74
C GLY A 791 -4.72 -23.98 -9.58
N GLU A 792 -4.55 -24.62 -10.73
CA GLU A 792 -3.47 -24.32 -11.67
C GLU A 792 -3.81 -23.03 -12.40
N VAL A 793 -2.85 -22.12 -12.47
CA VAL A 793 -3.02 -20.83 -13.13
C VAL A 793 -2.36 -20.89 -14.51
N ALA A 794 -3.04 -20.39 -15.53
CA ALA A 794 -2.53 -20.28 -16.89
C ALA A 794 -2.87 -18.91 -17.49
N ASP A 795 -2.27 -18.55 -18.63
CA ASP A 795 -2.59 -17.29 -19.32
C ASP A 795 -3.97 -17.42 -19.99
N LEU A 796 -4.77 -16.35 -19.97
CA LEU A 796 -6.10 -16.32 -20.61
C LEU A 796 -6.01 -16.21 -22.13
N THR A 797 -5.01 -15.48 -22.64
CA THR A 797 -4.78 -15.31 -24.07
C THR A 797 -4.02 -16.50 -24.64
N ALA A 798 -4.38 -16.90 -25.86
CA ALA A 798 -3.81 -18.08 -26.50
C ALA A 798 -2.29 -17.97 -26.79
N ASP A 799 -1.80 -16.74 -26.99
CA ASP A 799 -0.39 -16.43 -27.22
C ASP A 799 0.38 -16.06 -25.92
N GLY A 800 -0.32 -16.04 -24.78
CA GLY A 800 0.23 -15.67 -23.47
C GLY A 800 0.65 -14.20 -23.35
N CYS A 801 0.21 -13.33 -24.26
CA CYS A 801 0.53 -11.90 -24.27
C CYS A 801 -0.69 -11.03 -23.96
N PHE A 802 -0.48 -9.81 -23.47
CA PHE A 802 -1.59 -8.86 -23.31
C PHE A 802 -2.12 -8.42 -24.68
N PRO A 803 -3.44 -8.18 -24.83
CA PRO A 803 -4.03 -7.68 -26.07
C PRO A 803 -3.27 -6.46 -26.60
N ASP A 804 -3.03 -6.44 -27.91
CA ASP A 804 -2.29 -5.38 -28.63
C ASP A 804 -0.79 -5.29 -28.34
N THR A 805 -0.23 -6.18 -27.53
CA THR A 805 1.19 -6.17 -27.17
C THR A 805 1.92 -7.45 -27.58
N THR A 806 3.23 -7.46 -27.42
CA THR A 806 4.06 -8.68 -27.41
C THR A 806 4.56 -9.03 -26.00
N ALA A 807 3.95 -8.41 -24.97
CA ALA A 807 4.38 -8.50 -23.60
C ALA A 807 3.73 -9.71 -22.91
N PRO A 808 4.52 -10.66 -22.36
CA PRO A 808 3.99 -11.80 -21.66
C PRO A 808 3.20 -11.41 -20.41
N VAL A 809 2.02 -12.01 -20.22
CA VAL A 809 1.16 -11.81 -19.04
C VAL A 809 1.86 -12.30 -17.77
N LYS A 810 2.47 -13.49 -17.84
CA LYS A 810 3.17 -14.11 -16.70
C LYS A 810 4.42 -13.37 -16.20
N GLY A 811 4.87 -12.34 -16.91
CA GLY A 811 6.12 -11.65 -16.62
C GLY A 811 7.37 -12.49 -16.84
N ARG A 812 8.54 -11.92 -16.54
CA ARG A 812 9.86 -12.56 -16.69
C ARG A 812 10.81 -12.09 -15.60
N ARG A 813 11.72 -12.97 -15.19
CA ARG A 813 12.79 -12.59 -14.25
C ARG A 813 13.72 -11.59 -14.93
N SER A 814 13.98 -10.46 -14.27
CA SER A 814 15.03 -9.54 -14.73
C SER A 814 16.40 -10.10 -14.40
N LEU A 815 17.32 -10.01 -15.37
CA LEU A 815 18.75 -10.30 -15.16
C LEU A 815 19.55 -9.05 -14.79
N LYS A 816 18.93 -7.86 -14.87
CA LYS A 816 19.57 -6.57 -14.64
C LYS A 816 19.12 -5.91 -13.34
N LEU A 817 17.84 -6.01 -13.02
CA LEU A 817 17.23 -5.35 -11.87
C LEU A 817 17.20 -6.30 -10.67
N PRO A 818 17.82 -5.93 -9.53
CA PRO A 818 17.68 -6.70 -8.30
C PRO A 818 16.23 -6.64 -7.77
N ALA A 819 15.81 -7.69 -7.08
CA ALA A 819 14.44 -7.83 -6.56
C ALA A 819 14.03 -6.66 -5.65
N ILE A 820 14.96 -6.10 -4.87
CA ILE A 820 14.68 -4.96 -3.97
C ILE A 820 14.08 -3.74 -4.67
N LEU A 821 14.34 -3.54 -5.97
CA LEU A 821 13.81 -2.41 -6.74
C LEU A 821 12.40 -2.66 -7.28
N THR A 822 12.07 -3.94 -7.50
CA THR A 822 10.85 -4.40 -8.19
C THR A 822 9.86 -5.11 -7.26
N THR A 823 10.18 -5.19 -5.95
CA THR A 823 9.37 -5.88 -4.92
C THR A 823 8.73 -4.95 -3.93
#